data_AF-A0A1H3WKW9-F1
#
_entry.id   AF-A0A1H3WKW9-F1
#
_cell.length_a   1.000
_cell.length_b   1.000
_cell.length_c   1.000
_cell.angle_alpha   90.00
_cell.angle_beta   90.00
_cell.angle_gamma   90.00
#
_symmetry.space_group_name_H-M   'P 1'
#
loop_
_entity.id
_entity.type
_entity.pdbx_description
1 polymer ?
#
loop_
_entity_poly.entity_id
_entity_poly.type
_entity_poly.pdbx_seq_one_letter_code
_entity_poly.pdbx_strand_id
1 'polypeptide(L)'
;MKKVININFQGRVVMIEEVAYDQLKDYIESLRLHFAEEEGHEEIINDIESRISELFEEVIKKGQPCVREEDLNAIIDSIGRPKDFEEAELADAGIGGATSSPHESRNFTTAGNSESGSKAQDNSSASASAGPSNRPRQLFRDENNKKIGGVCAGIANFFGIDPTIVRLIALILLVFYGTGLLAYIILWICVPSSAHQVIGSSQKRLFRDISNKTIGGVCAGLANYFDVSIGVTKALFVVGALISFPLTVFGNIHIGGFFFPGLNFFFVSLYIILWIVIPPAITSSDKLSMKGEPVDLQNIKSSVQEDLQDGKKKIVSQHGVSEPVMVTAPKRSPLGDIIVLICKIFGYLILGSILLGIVGGLVTLGIAIFGFSPLKDYIVDSYWQNIYGWVAVLLLVWMPVLAIIIWIIRRLTKTQSNRGLRIGFVLLFIIGLIAGGLFLNSIYQDFKYVSNPQLSSVPLVNANVDKLTVDLNREPAFNRYQRKWTMFGSAVHFLGDSARINNTRLILQPSTTDSFTASVIKLSNGSSIEDADTRAAAISTGNFIQNGSSLQVPCAITVSKLNKFRNQYVLVTIGIPIGKKIEVHSNRRWSNQFYVKFWDDDWDEMDFDNFQDLDNLNNMGRFDRLHSSLDWDLDKEYIMTKDGLQQTDLDIDSRKQRIESAQQIIEQEQNKIKEEKEKMRENLQQQQDELQKRIDQQQQELKDKTEKLKKVLPDDSGSITALDPVPVMWIGRSLLRFS
;
A
#
# COMPACT_ATOMS: atom_id res chain seq x y z
N MET A 1 31.82 47.09 35.57
CA MET A 1 30.55 46.63 34.98
C MET A 1 30.07 47.72 34.04
N LYS A 2 29.77 47.41 32.78
CA LYS A 2 29.18 48.38 31.86
C LYS A 2 27.73 48.65 32.30
N LYS A 3 27.30 49.92 32.25
CA LYS A 3 25.95 50.31 32.64
C LYS A 3 24.96 49.91 31.55
N VAL A 4 23.86 49.28 31.94
CA VAL A 4 22.79 48.82 31.03
C VAL A 4 21.57 49.70 31.25
N ILE A 5 20.94 50.13 30.17
CA ILE A 5 19.73 50.96 30.17
C ILE A 5 18.63 50.27 29.38
N ASN A 6 17.37 50.58 29.73
CA ASN A 6 16.21 50.16 28.97
C ASN A 6 15.77 51.29 28.07
N ILE A 7 15.76 51.06 26.77
CA ILE A 7 15.30 52.03 25.78
C ILE A 7 14.00 51.55 25.14
N ASN A 8 13.17 52.49 24.67
CA ASN A 8 12.06 52.18 23.78
C ASN A 8 12.51 52.50 22.36
N PHE A 9 12.67 51.48 21.53
CA PHE A 9 13.11 51.61 20.15
C PHE A 9 12.06 51.01 19.21
N GLN A 10 11.46 51.83 18.34
CA GLN A 10 10.38 51.42 17.42
C GLN A 10 9.21 50.70 18.16
N GLY A 11 8.83 51.23 19.34
CA GLY A 11 7.73 50.70 20.14
C GLY A 11 8.06 49.45 20.97
N ARG A 12 9.34 49.05 21.04
CA ARG A 12 9.81 47.85 21.77
C ARG A 12 10.79 48.22 22.88
N VAL A 13 10.68 47.55 24.02
CA VAL A 13 11.60 47.71 25.15
C VAL A 13 12.83 46.83 24.93
N VAL A 14 14.00 47.44 24.78
CA VAL A 14 15.28 46.77 24.54
C VAL A 14 16.25 47.12 25.66
N MET A 15 16.94 46.11 26.20
CA MET A 15 18.04 46.31 27.16
C MET A 15 19.35 46.45 26.40
N ILE A 16 20.05 47.58 26.55
CA ILE A 16 21.28 47.91 25.80
C ILE A 16 22.33 48.52 26.73
N GLU A 17 23.62 48.26 26.47
CA GLU A 17 24.71 48.95 27.17
C GLU A 17 24.72 50.46 26.83
N GLU A 18 25.01 51.31 27.81
CA GLU A 18 25.02 52.78 27.64
C GLU A 18 25.93 53.24 26.49
N VAL A 19 27.12 52.64 26.37
CA VAL A 19 28.06 52.94 25.28
C VAL A 19 27.52 52.54 23.90
N ALA A 20 26.81 51.40 23.82
CA ALA A 20 26.18 50.97 22.59
C ALA A 20 24.98 51.88 22.23
N TYR A 21 24.24 52.38 23.23
CA TYR A 21 23.17 53.34 22.97
C TYR A 21 23.68 54.65 22.36
N ASP A 22 24.79 55.19 22.87
CA ASP A 22 25.39 56.40 22.32
C ASP A 22 25.84 56.17 20.86
N GLN A 23 26.49 55.04 20.56
CA GLN A 23 26.88 54.66 19.19
C GLN A 23 25.66 54.48 18.25
N LEU A 24 24.58 53.89 18.75
CA LEU A 24 23.34 53.74 17.98
C LEU A 24 22.74 55.10 17.62
N LYS A 25 22.77 56.06 18.55
CA LYS A 25 22.26 57.42 18.32
C LYS A 25 23.08 58.13 17.24
N ASP A 26 24.40 58.09 17.35
CA ASP A 26 25.31 58.68 16.37
C ASP A 26 25.13 58.04 14.98
N TYR A 27 24.92 56.73 14.93
CA TYR A 27 24.64 56.00 13.69
C TYR A 27 23.33 56.46 13.03
N ILE A 28 22.24 56.56 13.78
CA ILE A 28 20.94 57.03 13.26
C ILE A 28 21.04 58.49 12.77
N GLU A 29 21.75 59.35 13.49
CA GLU A 29 21.98 60.74 13.08
C GLU A 29 22.78 60.81 11.77
N SER A 30 23.78 59.94 11.59
CA SER A 30 24.52 59.85 10.33
C SER A 30 23.66 59.41 9.14
N LEU A 31 22.71 58.48 9.36
CA LEU A 31 21.75 58.05 8.34
C LEU A 31 20.81 59.18 7.95
N ARG A 32 20.29 59.93 8.93
CA ARG A 32 19.40 61.09 8.70
C ARG A 32 20.07 62.16 7.83
N LEU A 33 21.35 62.43 8.08
CA LEU A 33 22.11 63.40 7.29
C LEU A 33 22.36 62.90 5.86
N HIS A 34 22.72 61.63 5.67
CA HIS A 34 23.01 61.07 4.35
C HIS A 34 21.76 60.97 3.45
N PHE A 35 20.60 60.61 4.01
CA PHE A 35 19.35 60.51 3.25
C PHE A 35 18.55 61.81 3.17
N ALA A 36 19.04 62.93 3.71
CA ALA A 36 18.26 64.18 3.83
C ALA A 36 17.74 64.73 2.48
N GLU A 37 18.48 64.49 1.38
CA GLU A 37 18.14 64.96 0.03
C GLU A 37 17.34 63.93 -0.80
N GLU A 38 17.11 62.73 -0.27
CA GLU A 38 16.45 61.64 -0.99
C GLU A 38 14.92 61.71 -0.89
N GLU A 39 14.24 61.39 -1.99
CA GLU A 39 12.77 61.30 -2.01
C GLU A 39 12.32 60.07 -1.21
N GLY A 40 11.51 60.30 -0.16
CA GLY A 40 11.09 59.23 0.75
C GLY A 40 12.02 58.96 1.94
N HIS A 41 12.95 59.87 2.26
CA HIS A 41 13.93 59.71 3.34
C HIS A 41 13.36 59.25 4.69
N GLU A 42 12.22 59.79 5.14
CA GLU A 42 11.55 59.37 6.38
C GLU A 42 11.16 57.88 6.35
N GLU A 43 10.73 57.35 5.20
CA GLU A 43 10.37 55.95 5.02
C GLU A 43 11.61 55.05 5.00
N ILE A 44 12.68 55.49 4.33
CA ILE A 44 13.98 54.81 4.31
C ILE A 44 14.53 54.67 5.73
N ILE A 45 14.57 55.78 6.49
CA ILE A 45 15.08 55.79 7.87
C ILE A 45 14.22 54.90 8.77
N ASN A 46 12.90 54.99 8.65
CA ASN A 46 11.99 54.17 9.45
C ASN A 46 12.15 52.66 9.16
N ASP A 47 12.37 52.26 7.91
CA ASP A 47 12.61 50.86 7.54
C ASP A 47 13.97 50.35 8.04
N ILE A 48 15.01 51.20 8.04
CA ILE A 48 16.31 50.89 8.62
C ILE A 48 16.20 50.74 10.15
N GLU A 49 15.55 51.68 10.84
CA GLU A 49 15.31 51.60 12.28
C GLU A 49 14.48 50.35 12.64
N SER A 50 13.47 50.01 11.83
CA SER A 50 12.70 48.77 11.99
C SER A 50 13.61 47.53 11.87
N ARG A 51 14.49 47.49 10.87
CA ARG A 51 15.46 46.40 10.68
C ARG A 51 16.44 46.26 11.86
N ILE A 52 16.94 47.37 12.39
CA ILE A 52 17.79 47.38 13.59
C ILE A 52 17.03 46.78 14.79
N SER A 53 15.75 47.15 14.96
CA SER A 53 14.88 46.62 16.02
C SER A 53 14.67 45.11 15.91
N GLU A 54 14.54 44.57 14.69
CA GLU A 54 14.48 43.13 14.45
C GLU A 54 15.77 42.41 14.85
N LEU A 55 16.93 42.98 14.51
CA LEU A 55 18.23 42.40 14.82
C LEU A 55 18.53 42.41 16.33
N PHE A 56 18.10 43.46 17.05
CA PHE A 56 18.14 43.46 18.52
C PHE A 56 17.34 42.31 19.13
N GLU A 57 16.17 41.98 18.57
CA GLU A 57 15.36 40.85 19.03
C GLU A 57 16.08 39.50 18.80
N GLU A 58 16.77 39.36 17.67
CA GLU A 58 17.56 38.15 17.36
C GLU A 58 18.73 37.96 18.33
N VAL A 59 19.44 39.04 18.68
CA VAL A 59 20.52 39.04 19.66
C VAL A 59 20.00 38.58 21.04
N ILE A 60 18.87 39.13 21.50
CA ILE A 60 18.25 38.77 22.78
C ILE A 60 17.75 37.31 22.80
N LYS A 61 17.13 36.84 21.69
CA LYS A 61 16.64 35.45 21.58
C LYS A 61 17.74 34.39 21.63
N LYS A 62 18.98 34.73 21.28
CA LYS A 62 20.16 33.86 21.40
C LYS A 62 20.63 33.66 22.85
N GLY A 63 19.89 34.20 23.83
CA GLY A 63 20.12 34.00 25.26
C GLY A 63 21.04 35.05 25.88
N GLN A 64 21.34 36.14 25.17
CA GLN A 64 22.08 37.26 25.73
C GLN A 64 21.13 38.19 26.52
N PRO A 65 21.53 38.66 27.72
CA PRO A 65 20.67 39.44 28.61
C PRO A 65 20.47 40.91 28.16
N CYS A 66 21.35 41.45 27.32
CA CYS A 66 21.29 42.80 26.78
C CYS A 66 22.17 42.91 25.53
N VAL A 67 21.89 43.90 24.67
CA VAL A 67 22.68 44.23 23.48
C VAL A 67 23.98 44.91 23.89
N ARG A 68 25.13 44.32 23.55
CA ARG A 68 26.45 44.87 23.83
C ARG A 68 26.99 45.67 22.66
N GLU A 69 28.07 46.39 22.92
CA GLU A 69 28.83 47.12 21.90
C GLU A 69 29.29 46.24 20.72
N GLU A 70 29.74 45.02 20.99
CA GLU A 70 30.16 44.06 19.94
C GLU A 70 28.96 43.64 19.06
N ASP A 71 27.81 43.40 19.68
CA ASP A 71 26.59 42.99 18.97
C ASP A 71 26.04 44.14 18.12
N LEU A 72 26.11 45.39 18.62
CA LEU A 72 25.72 46.57 17.86
C LEU A 72 26.64 46.82 16.66
N ASN A 73 27.95 46.70 16.83
CA ASN A 73 28.89 46.83 15.71
C ASN A 73 28.62 45.78 14.63
N ALA A 74 28.37 44.52 15.01
CA ALA A 74 27.98 43.48 14.05
C ALA A 74 26.65 43.78 13.33
N ILE A 75 25.70 44.44 14.00
CA ILE A 75 24.45 44.89 13.39
C ILE A 75 24.72 46.02 12.38
N ILE A 76 25.50 47.03 12.76
CA ILE A 76 25.89 48.15 11.89
C ILE A 76 26.63 47.64 10.66
N ASP A 77 27.59 46.73 10.84
CA ASP A 77 28.37 46.16 9.74
C ASP A 77 27.49 45.31 8.79
N SER A 78 26.41 44.69 9.32
CA SER A 78 25.45 43.95 8.48
C SER A 78 24.50 44.83 7.66
N ILE A 79 24.22 46.05 8.12
CA ILE A 79 23.35 47.03 7.43
C ILE A 79 24.18 47.94 6.50
N GLY A 80 25.43 48.23 6.90
CA GLY A 80 26.38 49.13 6.26
C GLY A 80 26.38 50.54 6.85
N ARG A 81 27.48 51.29 6.68
CA ARG A 81 27.60 52.70 7.11
C ARG A 81 27.54 53.62 5.90
N PRO A 82 26.94 54.82 6.02
CA PRO A 82 26.89 55.80 4.92
C PRO A 82 28.25 56.07 4.25
N LYS A 83 29.31 56.14 5.05
CA LYS A 83 30.68 56.42 4.57
C LYS A 83 31.28 55.28 3.74
N ASP A 84 30.94 54.04 4.05
CA ASP A 84 31.47 52.85 3.35
C ASP A 84 30.95 52.80 1.90
N PHE A 85 29.79 53.42 1.66
CA PHE A 85 29.16 53.48 0.34
C PHE A 85 29.62 54.69 -0.48
N GLU A 86 29.88 55.85 0.15
CA GLU A 86 30.52 56.98 -0.53
C GLU A 86 31.92 56.58 -1.04
N GLU A 87 32.70 55.83 -0.24
CA GLU A 87 33.99 55.27 -0.66
C GLU A 87 33.84 54.21 -1.77
N ALA A 88 32.76 53.41 -1.76
CA ALA A 88 32.47 52.44 -2.81
C ALA A 88 32.03 53.11 -4.14
N GLU A 89 31.20 54.17 -4.09
CA GLU A 89 30.83 54.98 -5.27
C GLU A 89 32.03 55.77 -5.82
N LEU A 90 32.90 56.30 -4.94
CA LEU A 90 34.14 56.98 -5.34
C LEU A 90 35.18 55.99 -5.92
N ALA A 91 35.22 54.75 -5.41
CA ALA A 91 36.05 53.67 -5.95
C ALA A 91 35.54 53.16 -7.31
N ASP A 92 34.22 53.03 -7.49
CA ASP A 92 33.59 52.63 -8.77
C ASP A 92 33.65 53.76 -9.81
N ALA A 93 33.65 55.03 -9.36
CA ALA A 93 33.90 56.22 -10.18
C ALA A 93 35.40 56.46 -10.51
N GLY A 94 36.31 55.65 -9.97
CA GLY A 94 37.73 55.64 -10.35
C GLY A 94 38.57 56.81 -9.84
N ILE A 95 38.20 57.48 -8.74
CA ILE A 95 38.94 58.64 -8.20
C ILE A 95 39.26 58.43 -6.71
N GLY A 96 40.36 57.71 -6.40
CA GLY A 96 40.89 57.61 -5.03
C GLY A 96 42.02 56.58 -4.86
N GLY A 97 43.16 57.00 -4.29
CA GLY A 97 44.42 56.25 -4.23
C GLY A 97 44.51 55.16 -3.17
N ALA A 98 45.48 54.26 -3.39
CA ALA A 98 45.73 53.02 -2.67
C ALA A 98 45.89 53.13 -1.15
N THR A 99 45.07 52.38 -0.40
CA THR A 99 45.48 51.55 0.74
C THR A 99 44.47 50.41 0.95
N SER A 100 44.99 49.26 1.39
CA SER A 100 44.43 47.90 1.42
C SER A 100 43.12 47.65 2.19
N SER A 101 42.16 46.95 1.57
CA SER A 101 41.14 46.12 2.22
C SER A 101 41.60 44.66 2.36
N PRO A 102 41.20 43.92 3.40
CA PRO A 102 41.11 42.47 3.37
C PRO A 102 39.64 42.05 3.29
N HIS A 103 39.14 41.79 2.08
CA HIS A 103 37.91 41.02 1.88
C HIS A 103 38.24 39.77 1.07
N GLU A 104 38.43 38.66 1.78
CA GLU A 104 38.65 37.33 1.22
C GLU A 104 37.31 36.83 0.64
N SER A 105 37.21 36.89 -0.69
CA SER A 105 36.09 36.33 -1.45
C SER A 105 36.26 34.81 -1.55
N ARG A 106 35.36 34.03 -0.93
CA ARG A 106 35.24 32.58 -1.18
C ARG A 106 34.02 32.29 -2.03
N ASN A 107 34.25 32.32 -3.35
CA ASN A 107 33.41 31.62 -4.31
C ASN A 107 33.60 30.10 -4.17
N PHE A 108 32.51 29.34 -4.04
CA PHE A 108 32.54 27.89 -4.25
C PHE A 108 31.70 27.54 -5.48
N THR A 109 32.40 27.29 -6.58
CA THR A 109 31.90 26.74 -7.83
C THR A 109 31.63 25.24 -7.69
N THR A 110 30.52 24.80 -8.29
CA THR A 110 30.17 23.40 -8.52
C THR A 110 30.90 22.87 -9.75
N ALA A 111 31.64 21.77 -9.63
CA ALA A 111 32.06 20.93 -10.75
C ALA A 111 32.23 19.47 -10.29
N GLY A 112 31.76 18.53 -11.10
CA GLY A 112 31.65 17.11 -10.79
C GLY A 112 32.78 16.21 -11.30
N ASN A 113 32.52 14.92 -11.09
CA ASN A 113 33.10 13.68 -11.61
C ASN A 113 34.43 13.12 -11.04
N SER A 114 34.24 11.95 -10.41
CA SER A 114 34.84 10.63 -10.71
C SER A 114 36.34 10.34 -10.57
N GLU A 115 36.56 9.39 -9.65
CA GLU A 115 37.40 8.18 -9.71
C GLU A 115 38.94 8.21 -9.59
N SER A 116 39.38 7.41 -8.60
CA SER A 116 40.49 6.45 -8.58
C SER A 116 41.84 6.87 -7.99
N GLY A 117 42.33 6.08 -7.02
CA GLY A 117 43.77 5.89 -6.79
C GLY A 117 44.33 5.94 -5.35
N SER A 118 44.15 4.86 -4.58
CA SER A 118 45.23 4.15 -3.83
C SER A 118 46.13 4.83 -2.75
N LYS A 119 45.91 4.39 -1.49
CA LYS A 119 46.84 3.81 -0.46
C LYS A 119 47.76 4.67 0.46
N ALA A 120 47.92 4.09 1.67
CA ALA A 120 48.82 4.32 2.82
C ALA A 120 48.40 5.43 3.80
N GLN A 121 47.93 5.21 5.04
CA GLN A 121 48.28 4.35 6.20
C GLN A 121 49.26 5.02 7.19
N ASP A 122 48.82 5.06 8.47
CA ASP A 122 49.52 5.36 9.74
C ASP A 122 49.93 6.84 10.00
N ASN A 123 49.81 7.45 11.19
CA ASN A 123 49.53 6.94 12.53
C ASN A 123 49.06 8.08 13.47
N SER A 124 48.15 7.74 14.38
CA SER A 124 47.96 8.27 15.75
C SER A 124 48.38 9.70 16.14
N SER A 125 47.41 10.49 16.65
CA SER A 125 47.50 11.01 18.03
C SER A 125 46.21 11.71 18.49
N ALA A 126 45.69 11.21 19.62
CA ALA A 126 44.88 11.91 20.63
C ALA A 126 43.46 12.37 20.24
N SER A 127 42.52 11.41 20.28
CA SER A 127 41.16 11.67 20.72
C SER A 127 41.18 12.23 22.15
N ALA A 128 41.08 13.55 22.28
CA ALA A 128 40.50 14.15 23.47
C ALA A 128 38.98 13.90 23.39
N SER A 129 38.53 12.92 24.15
CA SER A 129 37.13 12.68 24.45
C SER A 129 36.55 13.91 25.16
N ALA A 130 36.06 14.89 24.41
CA ALA A 130 35.04 15.79 24.90
C ALA A 130 33.77 14.95 25.03
N GLY A 131 33.39 14.63 26.28
CA GLY A 131 32.18 13.87 26.59
C GLY A 131 30.95 14.49 25.92
N PRO A 132 29.86 13.71 25.73
CA PRO A 132 28.67 14.24 25.10
C PRO A 132 28.18 15.41 25.96
N SER A 133 28.31 16.64 25.45
CA SER A 133 27.55 17.74 25.99
C SER A 133 26.10 17.30 25.85
N ASN A 134 25.48 16.94 26.97
CA ASN A 134 24.08 16.52 27.08
C ASN A 134 23.18 17.76 26.87
N ARG A 135 23.41 18.48 25.77
CA ARG A 135 22.50 19.50 25.27
C ARG A 135 21.48 18.72 24.45
N PRO A 136 20.17 18.84 24.75
CA PRO A 136 19.15 18.18 23.94
C PRO A 136 19.35 18.62 22.49
N ARG A 137 19.50 17.65 21.57
CA ARG A 137 19.56 17.94 20.13
C ARG A 137 18.27 18.67 19.79
N GLN A 138 18.36 19.91 19.32
CA GLN A 138 17.20 20.68 18.92
C GLN A 138 16.92 20.41 17.44
N LEU A 139 15.64 20.26 17.10
CA LEU A 139 15.22 20.07 15.71
C LEU A 139 15.31 21.40 14.97
N PHE A 140 16.16 21.45 13.94
CA PHE A 140 16.28 22.58 13.02
C PHE A 140 16.05 22.11 11.59
N ARG A 141 15.46 22.97 10.75
CA ARG A 141 15.43 22.73 9.29
C ARG A 141 16.81 23.04 8.73
N ASP A 142 17.33 22.11 7.96
CA ASP A 142 18.67 22.23 7.37
C ASP A 142 18.60 23.04 6.07
N GLU A 143 19.22 24.23 6.08
CA GLU A 143 19.31 25.13 4.92
C GLU A 143 20.30 24.64 3.87
N ASN A 144 21.37 23.97 4.29
CA ASN A 144 22.48 23.56 3.43
C ASN A 144 22.12 22.32 2.60
N ASN A 145 21.19 21.50 3.09
CA ASN A 145 20.74 20.27 2.41
C ASN A 145 19.21 20.28 2.11
N LYS A 146 18.65 21.46 1.80
CA LYS A 146 17.22 21.62 1.46
C LYS A 146 16.92 21.27 0.00
N LYS A 147 15.82 20.55 -0.22
CA LYS A 147 15.16 20.42 -1.54
C LYS A 147 13.89 21.27 -1.57
N ILE A 148 13.03 21.07 -0.58
CA ILE A 148 11.87 21.91 -0.28
C ILE A 148 12.00 22.22 1.22
N GLY A 149 11.97 23.48 1.64
CA GLY A 149 11.89 23.91 3.05
C GLY A 149 12.88 23.39 4.12
N GLY A 150 13.80 22.48 3.82
CA GLY A 150 14.78 21.89 4.74
C GLY A 150 14.22 20.89 5.77
N VAL A 151 12.91 20.56 5.71
CA VAL A 151 12.21 19.79 6.77
C VAL A 151 12.67 18.33 6.85
N CYS A 152 12.68 17.61 5.72
CA CYS A 152 13.13 16.21 5.72
C CYS A 152 14.61 16.08 6.13
N ALA A 153 15.45 17.02 5.72
CA ALA A 153 16.87 17.05 6.10
C ALA A 153 17.04 17.38 7.59
N GLY A 154 16.22 18.28 8.13
CA GLY A 154 16.19 18.59 9.56
C GLY A 154 15.74 17.41 10.43
N ILE A 155 14.68 16.71 10.03
CA ILE A 155 14.19 15.50 10.71
C ILE A 155 15.25 14.40 10.64
N ALA A 156 15.86 14.21 9.48
CA ALA A 156 16.95 13.25 9.27
C ALA A 156 18.14 13.53 10.19
N ASN A 157 18.59 14.79 10.29
CA ASN A 157 19.68 15.19 11.19
C ASN A 157 19.32 15.01 12.68
N PHE A 158 18.07 15.27 13.06
CA PHE A 158 17.61 15.08 14.44
C PHE A 158 17.61 13.60 14.86
N PHE A 159 17.11 12.71 13.99
CA PHE A 159 17.04 11.27 14.24
C PHE A 159 18.31 10.50 13.86
N GLY A 160 19.25 11.11 13.13
CA GLY A 160 20.48 10.47 12.66
C GLY A 160 20.24 9.45 11.53
N ILE A 161 19.25 9.68 10.67
CA ILE A 161 18.84 8.79 9.56
C ILE A 161 19.12 9.49 8.23
N ASP A 162 19.24 8.74 7.12
CA ASP A 162 19.42 9.32 5.78
C ASP A 162 18.21 10.18 5.34
N PRO A 163 18.42 11.44 4.87
CA PRO A 163 17.37 12.31 4.37
C PRO A 163 16.52 11.74 3.22
N THR A 164 17.07 10.84 2.41
CA THR A 164 16.35 10.18 1.31
C THR A 164 15.23 9.27 1.80
N ILE A 165 15.45 8.55 2.90
CA ILE A 165 14.45 7.69 3.55
C ILE A 165 13.29 8.54 4.08
N VAL A 166 13.60 9.66 4.74
CA VAL A 166 12.58 10.58 5.25
C VAL A 166 11.76 11.20 4.11
N ARG A 167 12.39 11.48 2.96
CA ARG A 167 11.70 11.97 1.75
C ARG A 167 10.77 10.91 1.17
N LEU A 168 11.18 9.64 1.13
CA LEU A 168 10.35 8.54 0.63
C LEU A 168 9.11 8.31 1.51
N ILE A 169 9.27 8.35 2.83
CA ILE A 169 8.16 8.24 3.80
C ILE A 169 7.17 9.40 3.62
N ALA A 170 7.68 10.63 3.48
CA ALA A 170 6.83 11.80 3.23
C ALA A 170 6.06 11.68 1.91
N LEU A 171 6.68 11.14 0.86
CA LEU A 171 6.03 10.88 -0.42
C LEU A 171 4.92 9.81 -0.31
N ILE A 172 5.17 8.72 0.40
CA ILE A 172 4.17 7.66 0.64
C ILE A 172 2.98 8.23 1.43
N LEU A 173 3.23 8.98 2.50
CA LEU A 173 2.15 9.62 3.28
C LEU A 173 1.35 10.64 2.47
N LEU A 174 2.00 11.31 1.51
CA LEU A 174 1.34 12.22 0.58
C LEU A 174 0.44 11.47 -0.40
N VAL A 175 0.90 10.35 -0.97
CA VAL A 175 0.15 9.58 -1.98
C VAL A 175 -1.02 8.80 -1.37
N PHE A 176 -0.84 8.19 -0.20
CA PHE A 176 -1.87 7.30 0.37
C PHE A 176 -2.90 8.03 1.25
N TYR A 177 -2.54 9.15 1.89
CA TYR A 177 -3.41 9.79 2.87
C TYR A 177 -3.57 11.31 2.68
N GLY A 178 -2.78 11.98 1.83
CA GLY A 178 -2.81 13.44 1.61
C GLY A 178 -2.36 14.29 2.80
N THR A 179 -2.34 13.73 4.02
CA THR A 179 -1.92 14.37 5.27
C THR A 179 -0.42 14.63 5.33
N GLY A 180 0.39 13.89 4.56
CA GLY A 180 1.83 14.10 4.45
C GLY A 180 2.20 15.53 4.05
N LEU A 181 1.44 16.17 3.15
CA LEU A 181 1.70 17.55 2.73
C LEU A 181 1.37 18.56 3.84
N LEU A 182 0.24 18.38 4.54
CA LEU A 182 -0.14 19.28 5.63
C LEU A 182 0.85 19.19 6.81
N ALA A 183 1.22 17.98 7.21
CA ALA A 183 2.24 17.78 8.25
C ALA A 183 3.57 18.42 7.86
N TYR A 184 3.97 18.28 6.59
CA TYR A 184 5.17 18.90 6.06
C TYR A 184 5.15 20.43 6.13
N ILE A 185 4.05 21.06 5.72
CA ILE A 185 3.87 22.51 5.76
C ILE A 185 3.86 23.03 7.20
N ILE A 186 3.19 22.31 8.11
CA ILE A 186 3.18 22.65 9.54
C ILE A 186 4.60 22.61 10.10
N LEU A 187 5.37 21.54 9.82
CA LEU A 187 6.76 21.42 10.25
C LEU A 187 7.65 22.49 9.62
N TRP A 188 7.42 22.85 8.35
CA TRP A 188 8.16 23.91 7.69
C TRP A 188 7.98 25.27 8.36
N ILE A 189 6.78 25.56 8.87
CA ILE A 189 6.44 26.80 9.56
C ILE A 189 6.92 26.78 11.02
N CYS A 190 6.73 25.67 11.73
CA CYS A 190 7.03 25.58 13.15
C CYS A 190 8.51 25.34 13.48
N VAL A 191 9.27 24.69 12.58
CA VAL A 191 10.67 24.34 12.85
C VAL A 191 11.61 25.48 12.44
N PRO A 192 12.47 25.99 13.35
CA PRO A 192 13.41 27.07 13.05
C PRO A 192 14.56 26.62 12.13
N SER A 193 15.14 27.56 11.39
CA SER A 193 16.21 27.31 10.41
C SER A 193 17.62 27.35 11.01
N SER A 194 18.52 26.52 10.48
CA SER A 194 19.97 26.54 10.78
C SER A 194 20.63 27.90 10.49
N ALA A 195 20.06 28.73 9.60
CA ALA A 195 20.62 30.05 9.26
C ALA A 195 20.61 31.06 10.43
N HIS A 196 19.88 30.77 11.52
CA HIS A 196 19.84 31.64 12.70
C HIS A 196 21.18 31.71 13.46
N GLN A 197 22.19 30.94 13.06
CA GLN A 197 23.49 30.91 13.75
C GLN A 197 24.40 32.10 13.42
N VAL A 198 24.16 32.86 12.33
CA VAL A 198 24.99 34.01 11.90
C VAL A 198 24.15 35.28 11.83
N ILE A 199 24.55 36.32 12.59
CA ILE A 199 23.92 37.66 12.58
C ILE A 199 24.16 38.31 11.20
N GLY A 200 23.11 38.86 10.59
CA GLY A 200 23.21 39.50 9.26
C GLY A 200 23.03 38.58 8.06
N SER A 201 22.81 37.27 8.25
CA SER A 201 22.53 36.36 7.12
C SER A 201 21.19 36.70 6.45
N SER A 202 21.17 36.79 5.11
CA SER A 202 19.97 37.07 4.32
C SER A 202 19.01 35.86 4.36
N GLN A 203 18.07 35.85 5.31
CA GLN A 203 17.08 34.80 5.44
C GLN A 203 15.92 35.01 4.45
N LYS A 204 15.71 34.07 3.52
CA LYS A 204 14.45 34.03 2.76
C LYS A 204 13.29 33.74 3.71
N ARG A 205 12.39 34.69 3.90
CA ARG A 205 11.18 34.56 4.72
C ARG A 205 9.94 34.60 3.82
N LEU A 206 8.98 33.73 4.10
CA LEU A 206 7.73 33.70 3.33
C LEU A 206 6.79 34.78 3.86
N PHE A 207 6.53 35.77 3.03
CA PHE A 207 5.52 36.80 3.27
C PHE A 207 4.43 36.73 2.20
N ARG A 208 3.24 37.27 2.48
CA ARG A 208 2.23 37.50 1.45
C ARG A 208 2.48 38.87 0.81
N ASP A 209 2.68 38.87 -0.50
CA ASP A 209 2.94 40.07 -1.28
C ASP A 209 1.62 40.79 -1.58
N ILE A 210 1.44 41.98 -1.00
CA ILE A 210 0.24 42.81 -1.17
C ILE A 210 0.32 43.65 -2.46
N SER A 211 1.52 43.98 -2.93
CA SER A 211 1.74 44.88 -4.07
C SER A 211 1.14 44.33 -5.37
N ASN A 212 1.19 43.00 -5.53
CA ASN A 212 0.72 42.23 -6.68
C ASN A 212 -0.48 41.32 -6.35
N LYS A 213 -1.50 41.85 -5.65
CA LYS A 213 -2.66 41.08 -5.16
C LYS A 213 -3.69 40.77 -6.26
N THR A 214 -4.05 39.49 -6.40
CA THR A 214 -5.34 39.08 -7.05
C THR A 214 -6.34 38.53 -6.04
N ILE A 215 -5.88 37.77 -5.04
CA ILE A 215 -6.60 37.37 -3.82
C ILE A 215 -5.52 37.22 -2.74
N GLY A 216 -5.70 37.82 -1.55
CA GLY A 216 -4.87 37.61 -0.35
C GLY A 216 -3.36 37.92 -0.36
N GLY A 217 -2.71 37.99 -1.53
CA GLY A 217 -1.25 38.14 -1.70
C GLY A 217 -0.46 36.82 -1.63
N VAL A 218 -1.13 35.68 -1.41
CA VAL A 218 -0.47 34.38 -1.14
C VAL A 218 0.26 33.83 -2.36
N CYS A 219 -0.36 33.82 -3.54
CA CYS A 219 0.29 33.30 -4.75
C CYS A 219 1.48 34.15 -5.19
N ALA A 220 1.40 35.48 -5.00
CA ALA A 220 2.51 36.40 -5.28
C ALA A 220 3.64 36.24 -4.27
N GLY A 221 3.31 36.07 -2.99
CA GLY A 221 4.27 35.74 -1.93
C GLY A 221 5.02 34.43 -2.17
N LEU A 222 4.29 33.35 -2.51
CA LEU A 222 4.90 32.07 -2.89
C LEU A 222 5.76 32.20 -4.16
N ALA A 223 5.32 32.97 -5.14
CA ALA A 223 6.06 33.19 -6.38
C ALA A 223 7.43 33.84 -6.11
N ASN A 224 7.46 34.92 -5.34
CA ASN A 224 8.71 35.62 -4.99
C ASN A 224 9.63 34.77 -4.10
N TYR A 225 9.05 34.00 -3.17
CA TYR A 225 9.83 33.13 -2.28
C TYR A 225 10.52 31.98 -3.03
N PHE A 226 9.80 31.34 -3.96
CA PHE A 226 10.30 30.20 -4.73
C PHE A 226 10.99 30.60 -6.04
N ASP A 227 11.05 31.88 -6.37
CA ASP A 227 11.58 32.41 -7.63
C ASP A 227 10.87 31.80 -8.87
N VAL A 228 9.53 31.77 -8.82
CA VAL A 228 8.65 31.22 -9.85
C VAL A 228 7.67 32.29 -10.31
N SER A 229 7.25 32.24 -11.58
CA SER A 229 6.23 33.19 -12.06
C SER A 229 4.91 33.11 -11.28
N ILE A 230 4.30 34.27 -11.02
CA ILE A 230 3.00 34.41 -10.35
C ILE A 230 1.90 33.63 -11.09
N GLY A 231 2.01 33.49 -12.42
CA GLY A 231 1.07 32.72 -13.24
C GLY A 231 1.07 31.23 -12.88
N VAL A 232 2.24 30.63 -12.65
CA VAL A 232 2.38 29.21 -12.31
C VAL A 232 1.81 28.92 -10.93
N THR A 233 2.08 29.78 -9.93
CA THR A 233 1.52 29.60 -8.58
C THR A 233 0.00 29.76 -8.57
N LYS A 234 -0.55 30.67 -9.38
CA LYS A 234 -2.01 30.79 -9.59
C LYS A 234 -2.60 29.55 -10.27
N ALA A 235 -1.98 29.09 -11.35
CA ALA A 235 -2.43 27.91 -12.08
C ALA A 235 -2.45 26.68 -11.16
N LEU A 236 -1.44 26.48 -10.30
CA LEU A 236 -1.40 25.37 -9.34
C LEU A 236 -2.65 25.30 -8.44
N PHE A 237 -3.03 26.42 -7.82
CA PHE A 237 -4.21 26.46 -6.94
C PHE A 237 -5.52 26.33 -7.71
N VAL A 238 -5.63 26.96 -8.89
CA VAL A 238 -6.85 26.92 -9.72
C VAL A 238 -7.05 25.55 -10.37
N VAL A 239 -6.00 25.00 -10.97
CA VAL A 239 -6.00 23.69 -11.63
C VAL A 239 -6.21 22.58 -10.60
N GLY A 240 -5.56 22.64 -9.43
CA GLY A 240 -5.80 21.69 -8.33
C GLY A 240 -7.24 21.71 -7.82
N ALA A 241 -7.86 22.89 -7.78
CA ALA A 241 -9.26 23.06 -7.40
C ALA A 241 -10.27 22.66 -8.51
N LEU A 242 -9.89 22.69 -9.79
CA LEU A 242 -10.78 22.40 -10.93
C LEU A 242 -10.65 20.98 -11.51
N ILE A 243 -9.43 20.42 -11.60
CA ILE A 243 -9.17 19.04 -12.09
C ILE A 243 -9.88 18.00 -11.22
N SER A 244 -10.09 18.33 -9.95
CA SER A 244 -10.69 17.44 -8.98
C SER A 244 -12.22 17.38 -9.07
N PHE A 245 -12.87 18.28 -9.84
CA PHE A 245 -14.33 18.33 -10.00
C PHE A 245 -14.86 17.23 -10.95
N PRO A 246 -14.28 16.97 -12.15
CA PRO A 246 -14.71 15.89 -13.03
C PRO A 246 -14.45 14.49 -12.47
N LEU A 247 -13.31 14.27 -11.79
CA LEU A 247 -12.94 12.95 -11.26
C LEU A 247 -13.90 12.47 -10.16
N THR A 248 -14.40 13.38 -9.31
CA THR A 248 -15.36 13.03 -8.24
C THR A 248 -16.80 12.93 -8.71
N VAL A 249 -17.18 13.60 -9.80
CA VAL A 249 -18.57 13.61 -10.31
C VAL A 249 -18.80 12.50 -11.35
N PHE A 250 -17.78 12.13 -12.13
CA PHE A 250 -17.92 11.18 -13.24
C PHE A 250 -17.09 9.90 -13.11
N GLY A 251 -16.18 9.81 -12.12
CA GLY A 251 -15.33 8.63 -11.92
C GLY A 251 -15.83 7.73 -10.78
N ASN A 252 -16.06 6.44 -11.06
CA ASN A 252 -16.19 5.36 -10.07
C ASN A 252 -14.84 5.05 -9.35
N ILE A 253 -14.01 6.07 -9.10
CA ILE A 253 -12.76 5.94 -8.33
C ILE A 253 -13.05 6.52 -6.94
N HIS A 254 -13.99 5.88 -6.24
CA HIS A 254 -14.08 5.99 -4.78
C HIS A 254 -13.08 4.98 -4.18
N ILE A 255 -11.79 5.29 -4.24
CA ILE A 255 -10.82 4.62 -3.36
C ILE A 255 -11.04 5.21 -1.96
N GLY A 256 -11.95 4.58 -1.20
CA GLY A 256 -12.34 5.03 0.14
C GLY A 256 -13.59 5.90 0.14
N GLY A 257 -14.75 5.29 -0.06
CA GLY A 257 -16.00 5.89 0.38
C GLY A 257 -15.89 6.29 1.86
N PHE A 258 -16.35 7.49 2.18
CA PHE A 258 -16.78 7.95 3.52
C PHE A 258 -15.89 8.93 4.33
N PHE A 259 -14.65 9.32 3.96
CA PHE A 259 -13.83 10.10 4.93
C PHE A 259 -13.08 11.38 4.53
N PHE A 260 -13.17 11.90 3.31
CA PHE A 260 -12.55 13.20 3.01
C PHE A 260 -13.44 14.06 2.11
N PRO A 261 -13.65 15.36 2.43
CA PRO A 261 -14.14 16.28 1.43
C PRO A 261 -13.06 16.30 0.34
N GLY A 262 -13.43 15.92 -0.89
CA GLY A 262 -12.48 15.58 -1.95
C GLY A 262 -11.40 16.63 -2.18
N LEU A 263 -10.37 16.27 -2.96
CA LEU A 263 -9.21 17.10 -3.32
C LEU A 263 -9.53 18.59 -3.67
N ASN A 264 -10.75 18.87 -4.14
CA ASN A 264 -11.31 20.22 -4.29
C ASN A 264 -11.24 21.08 -3.00
N PHE A 265 -11.65 20.52 -1.86
CA PHE A 265 -11.64 21.23 -0.57
C PHE A 265 -10.23 21.39 -0.02
N PHE A 266 -9.31 20.51 -0.41
CA PHE A 266 -7.92 20.56 0.03
C PHE A 266 -7.20 21.81 -0.47
N PHE A 267 -7.21 22.09 -1.78
CA PHE A 267 -6.49 23.25 -2.33
C PHE A 267 -7.11 24.58 -1.88
N VAL A 268 -8.43 24.64 -1.74
CA VAL A 268 -9.14 25.82 -1.22
C VAL A 268 -8.81 26.04 0.26
N SER A 269 -8.87 24.98 1.08
CA SER A 269 -8.53 25.08 2.51
C SER A 269 -7.05 25.40 2.71
N LEU A 270 -6.15 24.81 1.92
CA LEU A 270 -4.72 25.08 1.96
C LEU A 270 -4.44 26.55 1.65
N TYR A 271 -5.08 27.09 0.62
CA TYR A 271 -4.96 28.51 0.27
C TYR A 271 -5.43 29.42 1.42
N ILE A 272 -6.58 29.11 2.04
CA ILE A 272 -7.11 29.86 3.18
C ILE A 272 -6.18 29.77 4.39
N ILE A 273 -5.63 28.59 4.67
CA ILE A 273 -4.66 28.38 5.76
C ILE A 273 -3.41 29.22 5.52
N LEU A 274 -2.83 29.16 4.32
CA LEU A 274 -1.67 29.97 3.96
C LEU A 274 -1.97 31.47 4.05
N TRP A 275 -3.18 31.89 3.68
CA TRP A 275 -3.61 33.28 3.82
C TRP A 275 -3.73 33.77 5.27
N ILE A 276 -4.15 32.88 6.19
CA ILE A 276 -4.26 33.19 7.63
C ILE A 276 -2.89 33.18 8.32
N VAL A 277 -2.04 32.21 7.97
CA VAL A 277 -0.79 31.95 8.68
C VAL A 277 0.35 32.86 8.21
N ILE A 278 0.41 33.20 6.91
CA ILE A 278 1.52 33.97 6.35
C ILE A 278 1.28 35.48 6.59
N PRO A 279 2.21 36.18 7.26
CA PRO A 279 2.09 37.62 7.49
C PRO A 279 2.28 38.43 6.20
N PRO A 280 1.64 39.60 6.08
CA PRO A 280 1.89 40.53 4.97
C PRO A 280 3.31 41.10 5.00
N ALA A 281 3.94 41.23 3.82
CA ALA A 281 5.12 42.08 3.67
C ALA A 281 4.66 43.54 3.65
N ILE A 282 5.00 44.29 4.70
CA ILE A 282 4.61 45.70 4.83
C ILE A 282 5.83 46.61 4.61
N THR A 283 6.97 46.29 5.22
CA THR A 283 8.21 47.07 5.11
C THR A 283 9.02 46.68 3.87
N SER A 284 9.93 47.55 3.43
CA SER A 284 10.88 47.24 2.35
C SER A 284 11.82 46.10 2.77
N SER A 285 12.20 46.04 4.04
CA SER A 285 12.96 44.93 4.62
C SER A 285 12.23 43.57 4.51
N ASP A 286 10.90 43.52 4.68
CA ASP A 286 10.10 42.31 4.48
C ASP A 286 10.10 41.87 3.01
N LYS A 287 10.03 42.83 2.07
CA LYS A 287 10.05 42.54 0.62
C LYS A 287 11.40 42.01 0.15
N LEU A 288 12.48 42.64 0.57
CA LEU A 288 13.86 42.22 0.27
C LEU A 288 14.15 40.84 0.87
N SER A 289 13.74 40.61 2.11
CA SER A 289 13.90 39.30 2.76
C SER A 289 13.02 38.20 2.15
N MET A 290 11.91 38.52 1.47
CA MET A 290 11.14 37.54 0.70
C MET A 290 11.84 37.14 -0.60
N LYS A 291 12.45 38.11 -1.30
CA LYS A 291 13.25 37.87 -2.51
C LYS A 291 14.57 37.16 -2.19
N GLY A 292 15.07 37.34 -0.96
CA GLY A 292 16.35 36.83 -0.48
C GLY A 292 17.53 37.72 -0.83
N GLU A 293 17.25 38.99 -1.10
CA GLU A 293 18.24 40.05 -1.26
C GLU A 293 18.73 40.48 0.13
N PRO A 294 20.00 40.90 0.27
CA PRO A 294 20.51 41.40 1.54
C PRO A 294 19.76 42.68 1.94
N VAL A 295 19.36 42.76 3.20
CA VAL A 295 18.64 43.92 3.75
C VAL A 295 19.67 44.96 4.21
N ASP A 296 20.38 45.53 3.24
CA ASP A 296 21.37 46.59 3.40
C ASP A 296 20.79 47.96 3.02
N LEU A 297 21.57 48.99 3.25
CA LEU A 297 21.17 50.38 3.05
C LEU A 297 20.74 50.70 1.61
N GLN A 298 21.44 50.15 0.62
CA GLN A 298 21.22 50.46 -0.80
C GLN A 298 19.99 49.71 -1.35
N ASN A 299 19.78 48.47 -0.91
CA ASN A 299 18.60 47.69 -1.28
C ASN A 299 17.34 48.25 -0.62
N ILE A 300 17.42 48.75 0.62
CA ILE A 300 16.28 49.45 1.24
C ILE A 300 15.96 50.75 0.46
N LYS A 301 16.97 51.57 0.15
CA LYS A 301 16.80 52.80 -0.66
C LYS A 301 16.13 52.49 -2.00
N SER A 302 16.68 51.55 -2.77
CA SER A 302 16.16 51.20 -4.09
C SER A 302 14.75 50.62 -4.03
N SER A 303 14.43 49.78 -3.03
CA SER A 303 13.09 49.25 -2.81
C SER A 303 12.07 50.35 -2.48
N VAL A 304 12.42 51.31 -1.62
CA VAL A 304 11.53 52.43 -1.27
C VAL A 304 11.31 53.35 -2.49
N GLN A 305 12.37 53.64 -3.24
CA GLN A 305 12.26 54.43 -4.48
C GLN A 305 11.42 53.73 -5.55
N GLU A 306 11.53 52.41 -5.68
CA GLU A 306 10.68 51.60 -6.58
C GLU A 306 9.21 51.69 -6.15
N ASP A 307 8.91 51.54 -4.85
CA ASP A 307 7.55 51.65 -4.30
C ASP A 307 6.94 53.05 -4.51
N LEU A 308 7.72 54.12 -4.34
CA LEU A 308 7.31 55.51 -4.61
C LEU A 308 6.99 55.73 -6.10
N GLN A 309 7.80 55.18 -7.00
CA GLN A 309 7.57 55.27 -8.45
C GLN A 309 6.35 54.47 -8.90
N ASP A 310 6.15 53.27 -8.37
CA ASP A 310 4.98 52.43 -8.64
C ASP A 310 3.69 53.02 -8.05
N GLY A 311 3.79 53.65 -6.87
CA GLY A 311 2.74 54.47 -6.28
C GLY A 311 2.35 55.64 -7.19
N LYS A 312 3.33 56.42 -7.67
CA LYS A 312 3.10 57.51 -8.63
C LYS A 312 2.46 57.02 -9.93
N LYS A 313 2.92 55.90 -10.50
CA LYS A 313 2.29 55.29 -11.71
C LYS A 313 0.83 54.91 -11.47
N LYS A 314 0.50 54.32 -10.32
CA LYS A 314 -0.89 53.95 -9.96
C LYS A 314 -1.78 55.17 -9.72
N ILE A 315 -1.24 56.22 -9.10
CA ILE A 315 -1.95 57.49 -8.81
C ILE A 315 -2.24 58.28 -10.10
N VAL A 316 -1.32 58.30 -11.06
CA VAL A 316 -1.53 58.96 -12.36
C VAL A 316 -2.67 58.32 -13.18
N SER A 317 -2.95 57.03 -12.96
CA SER A 317 -4.08 56.31 -13.57
C SER A 317 -5.43 56.46 -12.83
N GLN A 318 -5.50 57.16 -11.70
CA GLN A 318 -6.75 57.31 -10.94
C GLN A 318 -6.87 58.72 -10.33
N HIS A 319 -7.50 59.64 -11.07
CA HIS A 319 -7.89 60.95 -10.53
C HIS A 319 -8.92 60.79 -9.40
N GLY A 320 -8.54 61.17 -8.18
CA GLY A 320 -9.45 61.29 -7.04
C GLY A 320 -8.70 61.59 -5.74
N VAL A 321 -8.85 62.82 -5.26
CA VAL A 321 -8.25 63.40 -4.06
C VAL A 321 -8.48 62.53 -2.81
N SER A 322 -7.43 62.30 -2.00
CA SER A 322 -7.58 62.01 -0.57
C SER A 322 -6.33 62.41 0.22
N GLU A 323 -6.56 63.20 1.27
CA GLU A 323 -5.59 63.72 2.25
C GLU A 323 -4.84 62.62 3.04
N PRO A 324 -3.66 62.93 3.61
CA PRO A 324 -2.85 61.95 4.33
C PRO A 324 -3.46 61.63 5.71
N VAL A 325 -3.89 60.38 5.89
CA VAL A 325 -4.36 59.85 7.17
C VAL A 325 -3.16 59.38 7.99
N MET A 326 -2.93 59.99 9.15
CA MET A 326 -1.96 59.50 10.15
C MET A 326 -2.32 58.09 10.61
N VAL A 327 -1.38 57.15 10.45
CA VAL A 327 -1.51 55.76 10.88
C VAL A 327 -1.31 55.69 12.41
N THR A 328 -2.40 55.54 13.15
CA THR A 328 -2.36 55.00 14.51
C THR A 328 -2.45 53.47 14.45
N ALA A 329 -1.80 52.78 15.38
CA ALA A 329 -1.65 51.33 15.43
C ALA A 329 -2.98 50.56 15.13
N PRO A 330 -2.93 49.46 14.36
CA PRO A 330 -4.13 48.83 13.83
C PRO A 330 -4.96 48.19 14.94
N LYS A 331 -6.08 48.83 15.27
CA LYS A 331 -7.18 48.24 16.04
C LYS A 331 -7.72 47.06 15.22
N ARG A 332 -7.80 45.85 15.82
CA ARG A 332 -8.28 44.61 15.15
C ARG A 332 -9.53 44.92 14.32
N SER A 333 -9.45 44.66 13.00
CA SER A 333 -10.54 44.99 12.09
C SER A 333 -11.79 44.16 12.44
N PRO A 334 -13.00 44.76 12.43
CA PRO A 334 -14.26 44.04 12.70
C PRO A 334 -14.53 42.90 11.71
N LEU A 335 -13.89 42.93 10.53
CA LEU A 335 -13.91 41.87 9.54
C LEU A 335 -13.19 40.60 10.02
N GLY A 336 -12.10 40.74 10.78
CA GLY A 336 -11.35 39.61 11.34
C GLY A 336 -12.19 38.80 12.34
N ASP A 337 -12.96 39.48 13.19
CA ASP A 337 -13.84 38.83 14.15
C ASP A 337 -15.02 38.12 13.45
N ILE A 338 -15.56 38.69 12.36
CA ILE A 338 -16.58 38.05 11.52
C ILE A 338 -16.02 36.78 10.86
N ILE A 339 -14.78 36.81 10.37
CA ILE A 339 -14.14 35.63 9.75
C ILE A 339 -13.93 34.52 10.79
N VAL A 340 -13.46 34.85 12.01
CA VAL A 340 -13.32 33.87 13.10
C VAL A 340 -14.67 33.29 13.50
N LEU A 341 -15.74 34.09 13.50
CA LEU A 341 -17.10 33.62 13.75
C LEU A 341 -17.57 32.62 12.67
N ILE A 342 -17.36 32.95 11.39
CA ILE A 342 -17.70 32.06 10.27
C ILE A 342 -16.90 30.74 10.35
N CYS A 343 -15.60 30.80 10.63
CA CYS A 343 -14.77 29.61 10.82
C CYS A 343 -15.25 28.74 12.00
N LYS A 344 -15.68 29.35 13.11
CA LYS A 344 -16.29 28.62 14.24
C LYS A 344 -17.60 27.95 13.83
N ILE A 345 -18.47 28.66 13.12
CA ILE A 345 -19.73 28.11 12.61
C ILE A 345 -19.45 26.91 11.70
N PHE A 346 -18.50 27.05 10.78
CA PHE A 346 -18.12 25.99 9.85
C PHE A 346 -17.48 24.78 10.56
N GLY A 347 -16.62 25.04 11.56
CA GLY A 347 -16.04 23.98 12.39
C GLY A 347 -17.09 23.21 13.19
N TYR A 348 -18.09 23.90 13.75
CA TYR A 348 -19.22 23.25 14.42
C TYR A 348 -20.14 22.50 13.45
N LEU A 349 -20.30 22.99 12.21
CA LEU A 349 -21.06 22.30 11.16
C LEU A 349 -20.39 20.99 10.74
N ILE A 350 -19.07 21.01 10.52
CA ILE A 350 -18.29 19.81 10.20
C ILE A 350 -18.39 18.81 11.35
N LEU A 351 -18.14 19.25 12.60
CA LEU A 351 -18.24 18.39 13.76
C LEU A 351 -19.66 17.79 13.93
N GLY A 352 -20.70 18.59 13.66
CA GLY A 352 -22.09 18.15 13.66
C GLY A 352 -22.38 17.08 12.60
N SER A 353 -21.86 17.25 11.37
CA SER A 353 -22.02 16.28 10.29
C SER A 353 -21.33 14.93 10.58
N ILE A 354 -20.11 14.97 11.14
CA ILE A 354 -19.38 13.77 11.57
C ILE A 354 -20.19 13.03 12.64
N LEU A 355 -20.67 13.76 13.65
CA LEU A 355 -21.43 13.18 14.74
C LEU A 355 -22.76 12.58 14.27
N LEU A 356 -23.46 13.25 13.35
CA LEU A 356 -24.68 12.74 12.74
C LEU A 356 -24.41 11.48 11.89
N GLY A 357 -23.29 11.45 11.17
CA GLY A 357 -22.83 10.28 10.42
C GLY A 357 -22.55 9.08 11.32
N ILE A 358 -21.88 9.29 12.45
CA ILE A 358 -21.62 8.24 13.45
C ILE A 358 -22.94 7.70 14.02
N VAL A 359 -23.86 8.59 14.40
CA VAL A 359 -25.19 8.19 14.91
C VAL A 359 -25.99 7.43 13.85
N GLY A 360 -26.04 7.93 12.61
CA GLY A 360 -26.71 7.27 11.50
C GLY A 360 -26.11 5.89 11.19
N GLY A 361 -24.78 5.77 11.23
CA GLY A 361 -24.07 4.50 11.07
C GLY A 361 -24.41 3.50 12.16
N LEU A 362 -24.40 3.92 13.44
CA LEU A 362 -24.77 3.07 14.57
C LEU A 362 -26.25 2.65 14.51
N VAL A 363 -27.15 3.56 14.18
CA VAL A 363 -28.59 3.24 14.02
C VAL A 363 -28.79 2.25 12.88
N THR A 364 -28.11 2.46 11.75
CA THR A 364 -28.17 1.53 10.60
C THR A 364 -27.64 0.16 10.97
N LEU A 365 -26.53 0.09 11.73
CA LEU A 365 -25.99 -1.16 12.26
C LEU A 365 -27.00 -1.86 13.18
N GLY A 366 -27.63 -1.11 14.08
CA GLY A 366 -28.71 -1.63 14.94
C GLY A 366 -29.86 -2.21 14.13
N ILE A 367 -30.40 -1.45 13.17
CA ILE A 367 -31.48 -1.89 12.27
C ILE A 367 -31.06 -3.11 11.46
N ALA A 368 -29.82 -3.16 10.97
CA ALA A 368 -29.30 -4.31 10.24
C ALA A 368 -29.33 -5.56 11.13
N ILE A 369 -28.86 -5.47 12.38
CA ILE A 369 -28.90 -6.57 13.36
C ILE A 369 -30.34 -7.03 13.63
N PHE A 370 -31.30 -6.10 13.78
CA PHE A 370 -32.73 -6.45 13.86
C PHE A 370 -33.26 -7.09 12.57
N GLY A 371 -32.73 -6.67 11.42
CA GLY A 371 -32.99 -7.31 10.14
C GLY A 371 -32.62 -8.78 10.16
N PHE A 372 -31.50 -9.17 10.78
CA PHE A 372 -31.06 -10.56 10.96
C PHE A 372 -31.94 -11.37 11.94
N SER A 373 -32.98 -10.77 12.54
CA SER A 373 -33.87 -11.44 13.48
C SER A 373 -34.46 -12.77 12.95
N PRO A 374 -34.86 -12.93 11.67
CA PRO A 374 -35.33 -14.22 11.17
C PRO A 374 -34.26 -15.32 11.17
N LEU A 375 -32.98 -14.95 10.99
CA LEU A 375 -31.87 -15.90 11.01
C LEU A 375 -31.55 -16.35 12.46
N LYS A 376 -31.82 -15.50 13.45
CA LYS A 376 -31.54 -15.81 14.86
C LYS A 376 -32.22 -17.12 15.29
N ASP A 377 -33.41 -17.41 14.78
CA ASP A 377 -34.19 -18.59 15.15
C ASP A 377 -33.54 -19.90 14.66
N TYR A 378 -32.59 -19.80 13.73
CA TYR A 378 -31.84 -20.94 13.20
C TYR A 378 -30.41 -21.02 13.76
N ILE A 379 -29.92 -20.01 14.49
CA ILE A 379 -28.52 -19.96 14.97
C ILE A 379 -28.44 -19.83 16.49
N VAL A 380 -29.28 -19.01 17.12
CA VAL A 380 -29.19 -18.72 18.55
C VAL A 380 -29.99 -19.76 19.32
N ASP A 381 -29.31 -20.62 20.07
CA ASP A 381 -29.94 -21.78 20.69
C ASP A 381 -30.53 -21.47 22.06
N SER A 382 -29.65 -21.06 22.98
CA SER A 382 -29.97 -20.91 24.39
C SER A 382 -30.78 -19.64 24.72
N TYR A 383 -31.60 -19.74 25.77
CA TYR A 383 -32.26 -18.58 26.38
C TYR A 383 -31.25 -17.51 26.80
N TRP A 384 -30.11 -17.92 27.37
CA TRP A 384 -29.06 -17.01 27.80
C TRP A 384 -28.34 -16.33 26.64
N GLN A 385 -28.13 -17.03 25.52
CA GLN A 385 -27.58 -16.42 24.31
C GLN A 385 -28.50 -15.32 23.78
N ASN A 386 -29.81 -15.54 23.79
CA ASN A 386 -30.77 -14.50 23.40
C ASN A 386 -30.67 -13.28 24.32
N ILE A 387 -30.60 -13.46 25.64
CA ILE A 387 -30.44 -12.35 26.59
C ILE A 387 -29.14 -11.60 26.33
N TYR A 388 -28.00 -12.30 26.29
CA TYR A 388 -26.70 -11.67 26.12
C TYR A 388 -26.61 -10.92 24.79
N GLY A 389 -27.12 -11.50 23.70
CA GLY A 389 -27.18 -10.87 22.39
C GLY A 389 -28.01 -9.57 22.41
N TRP A 390 -29.23 -9.61 22.98
CA TRP A 390 -30.08 -8.42 23.06
C TRP A 390 -29.50 -7.33 23.95
N VAL A 391 -28.96 -7.70 25.12
CA VAL A 391 -28.30 -6.76 26.03
C VAL A 391 -27.07 -6.14 25.37
N ALA A 392 -26.27 -6.92 24.65
CA ALA A 392 -25.11 -6.43 23.92
C ALA A 392 -25.50 -5.43 22.83
N VAL A 393 -26.52 -5.74 22.01
CA VAL A 393 -26.99 -4.83 20.95
C VAL A 393 -27.52 -3.52 21.55
N LEU A 394 -28.33 -3.61 22.60
CA LEU A 394 -28.88 -2.44 23.29
C LEU A 394 -27.76 -1.56 23.87
N LEU A 395 -26.79 -2.16 24.57
CA LEU A 395 -25.76 -1.39 25.27
C LEU A 395 -24.59 -0.96 24.37
N LEU A 396 -24.24 -1.71 23.34
CA LEU A 396 -23.12 -1.37 22.46
C LEU A 396 -23.52 -0.46 21.30
N VAL A 397 -24.76 -0.55 20.81
CA VAL A 397 -25.24 0.26 19.69
C VAL A 397 -26.06 1.45 20.18
N TRP A 398 -27.06 1.21 21.03
CA TRP A 398 -28.00 2.27 21.41
C TRP A 398 -27.49 3.18 22.53
N MET A 399 -26.66 2.71 23.47
CA MET A 399 -26.11 3.60 24.49
C MET A 399 -25.17 4.67 23.93
N PRO A 400 -24.24 4.39 23.00
CA PRO A 400 -23.44 5.45 22.38
C PRO A 400 -24.29 6.47 21.61
N VAL A 401 -25.33 6.01 20.91
CA VAL A 401 -26.29 6.89 20.23
C VAL A 401 -26.98 7.82 21.23
N LEU A 402 -27.52 7.28 22.33
CA LEU A 402 -28.17 8.08 23.37
C LEU A 402 -27.19 9.03 24.06
N ALA A 403 -25.96 8.58 24.35
CA ALA A 403 -24.93 9.41 24.96
C ALA A 403 -24.58 10.61 24.06
N ILE A 404 -24.46 10.39 22.76
CA ILE A 404 -24.24 11.44 21.76
C ILE A 404 -25.44 12.39 21.69
N ILE A 405 -26.67 11.88 21.60
CA ILE A 405 -27.88 12.72 21.55
C ILE A 405 -28.00 13.60 22.80
N ILE A 406 -27.81 13.02 23.99
CA ILE A 406 -27.86 13.76 25.24
C ILE A 406 -26.73 14.79 25.31
N TRP A 407 -25.53 14.45 24.83
CA TRP A 407 -24.42 15.39 24.72
C TRP A 407 -24.76 16.57 23.81
N ILE A 408 -25.40 16.33 22.65
CA ILE A 408 -25.88 17.38 21.72
C ILE A 408 -26.92 18.27 22.41
N ILE A 409 -27.98 17.68 22.98
CA ILE A 409 -29.06 18.42 23.64
C ILE A 409 -28.49 19.29 24.77
N ARG A 410 -27.55 18.76 25.56
CA ARG A 410 -26.90 19.52 26.64
C ARG A 410 -26.02 20.63 26.13
N ARG A 411 -25.28 20.38 25.03
CA ARG A 411 -24.48 21.40 24.37
C ARG A 411 -25.34 22.56 23.85
N LEU A 412 -26.52 22.26 23.32
CA LEU A 412 -27.49 23.26 22.85
C LEU A 412 -28.16 24.02 24.00
N THR A 413 -28.57 23.33 25.07
CA THR A 413 -29.24 23.92 26.24
C THR A 413 -28.28 24.57 27.25
N LYS A 414 -26.96 24.50 27.02
CA LYS A 414 -25.90 24.95 27.93
C LYS A 414 -26.01 24.37 29.35
N THR A 415 -26.62 23.20 29.49
CA THR A 415 -26.77 22.53 30.78
C THR A 415 -25.52 21.73 31.13
N GLN A 416 -25.07 21.81 32.38
CA GLN A 416 -23.87 21.12 32.83
C GLN A 416 -24.10 19.61 32.93
N SER A 417 -23.12 18.81 32.49
CA SER A 417 -23.22 17.36 32.60
C SER A 417 -22.84 16.86 33.99
N ASN A 418 -23.72 16.11 34.64
CA ASN A 418 -23.41 15.43 35.88
C ASN A 418 -22.32 14.35 35.66
N ARG A 419 -21.32 14.28 36.55
CA ARG A 419 -20.28 13.23 36.54
C ARG A 419 -20.88 11.83 36.65
N GLY A 420 -21.90 11.66 37.49
CA GLY A 420 -22.58 10.37 37.67
C GLY A 420 -23.20 9.83 36.39
N LEU A 421 -23.79 10.70 35.57
CA LEU A 421 -24.35 10.28 34.27
C LEU A 421 -23.26 9.79 33.30
N ARG A 422 -22.11 10.48 33.24
CA ARG A 422 -21.00 10.06 32.36
C ARG A 422 -20.44 8.70 32.79
N ILE A 423 -20.26 8.51 34.09
CA ILE A 423 -19.82 7.22 34.65
C ILE A 423 -20.87 6.14 34.36
N GLY A 424 -22.16 6.45 34.50
CA GLY A 424 -23.25 5.54 34.18
C GLY A 424 -23.22 5.04 32.73
N PHE A 425 -23.03 5.93 31.75
CA PHE A 425 -22.91 5.52 30.33
C PHE A 425 -21.68 4.64 30.08
N VAL A 426 -20.54 4.94 30.70
CA VAL A 426 -19.33 4.13 30.56
C VAL A 426 -19.54 2.74 31.18
N LEU A 427 -20.13 2.67 32.37
CA LEU A 427 -20.44 1.39 33.03
C LEU A 427 -21.42 0.54 32.20
N LEU A 428 -22.48 1.16 31.68
CA LEU A 428 -23.44 0.48 30.82
C LEU A 428 -22.79 -0.03 29.52
N PHE A 429 -21.88 0.74 28.93
CA PHE A 429 -21.12 0.30 27.76
C PHE A 429 -20.22 -0.90 28.09
N ILE A 430 -19.53 -0.89 29.23
CA ILE A 430 -18.71 -2.02 29.71
C ILE A 430 -19.57 -3.26 29.95
N ILE A 431 -20.75 -3.12 30.56
CA ILE A 431 -21.71 -4.23 30.73
C ILE A 431 -22.11 -4.78 29.35
N GLY A 432 -22.32 -3.91 28.37
CA GLY A 432 -22.55 -4.31 26.98
C GLY A 432 -21.41 -5.13 26.39
N LEU A 433 -20.16 -4.74 26.63
CA LEU A 433 -18.98 -5.48 26.16
C LEU A 433 -18.88 -6.85 26.82
N ILE A 434 -19.14 -6.93 28.13
CA ILE A 434 -19.15 -8.20 28.87
C ILE A 434 -20.25 -9.11 28.34
N ALA A 435 -21.47 -8.60 28.17
CA ALA A 435 -22.58 -9.36 27.59
C ALA A 435 -22.26 -9.83 26.16
N GLY A 436 -21.66 -8.97 25.33
CA GLY A 436 -21.20 -9.34 23.99
C GLY A 436 -20.15 -10.45 24.00
N GLY A 437 -19.18 -10.38 24.90
CA GLY A 437 -18.17 -11.42 25.09
C GLY A 437 -18.79 -12.75 25.55
N LEU A 438 -19.72 -12.71 26.52
CA LEU A 438 -20.45 -13.90 26.98
C LEU A 438 -21.33 -14.51 25.87
N PHE A 439 -21.98 -13.68 25.06
CA PHE A 439 -22.73 -14.12 23.89
C PHE A 439 -21.83 -14.86 22.89
N LEU A 440 -20.73 -14.24 22.48
CA LEU A 440 -19.78 -14.82 21.54
C LEU A 440 -19.18 -16.12 22.07
N ASN A 441 -18.77 -16.16 23.34
CA ASN A 441 -18.26 -17.36 23.99
C ASN A 441 -19.30 -18.48 24.04
N SER A 442 -20.56 -18.15 24.32
CA SER A 442 -21.63 -19.15 24.36
C SER A 442 -21.95 -19.70 22.97
N ILE A 443 -21.92 -18.88 21.92
CA ILE A 443 -22.04 -19.36 20.54
C ILE A 443 -20.84 -20.24 20.19
N TYR A 444 -19.61 -19.81 20.51
CA TYR A 444 -18.39 -20.58 20.27
C TYR A 444 -18.45 -21.99 20.89
N GLN A 445 -18.90 -22.09 22.15
CA GLN A 445 -19.04 -23.38 22.82
C GLN A 445 -19.94 -24.34 22.05
N ASP A 446 -21.04 -23.87 21.45
CA ASP A 446 -21.95 -24.73 20.69
C ASP A 446 -21.33 -25.31 19.41
N PHE A 447 -20.22 -24.73 18.92
CA PHE A 447 -19.48 -25.19 17.73
C PHE A 447 -18.19 -25.93 18.07
N LYS A 448 -17.89 -26.12 19.37
CA LYS A 448 -16.57 -26.59 19.80
C LYS A 448 -16.30 -28.06 19.47
N TYR A 449 -17.24 -28.95 19.80
CA TYR A 449 -17.03 -30.40 19.66
C TYR A 449 -17.76 -30.97 18.46
N VAL A 450 -17.23 -32.05 17.89
CA VAL A 450 -17.82 -32.81 16.78
C VAL A 450 -18.37 -34.13 17.27
N SER A 451 -19.53 -34.50 16.74
CA SER A 451 -20.17 -35.80 16.96
C SER A 451 -19.30 -36.95 16.47
N ASN A 452 -19.41 -38.09 17.15
CA ASN A 452 -18.90 -39.36 16.68
C ASN A 452 -19.68 -39.84 15.45
N PRO A 453 -19.00 -40.36 14.44
CA PRO A 453 -19.65 -40.89 13.25
C PRO A 453 -20.40 -42.18 13.55
N GLN A 454 -21.68 -42.20 13.18
CA GLN A 454 -22.51 -43.40 13.25
C GLN A 454 -22.90 -43.84 11.85
N LEU A 455 -22.41 -45.02 11.44
CA LEU A 455 -22.71 -45.59 10.13
C LEU A 455 -24.12 -46.19 10.12
N SER A 456 -25.03 -45.55 9.39
CA SER A 456 -26.39 -46.04 9.18
C SER A 456 -26.52 -46.64 7.79
N SER A 457 -26.94 -47.90 7.68
CA SER A 457 -27.17 -48.54 6.38
C SER A 457 -28.45 -48.00 5.72
N VAL A 458 -28.39 -47.78 4.41
CA VAL A 458 -29.55 -47.40 3.60
C VAL A 458 -29.98 -48.63 2.79
N PRO A 459 -31.19 -49.16 3.00
CA PRO A 459 -31.65 -50.33 2.26
C PRO A 459 -31.86 -49.97 0.79
N LEU A 460 -31.21 -50.72 -0.10
CA LEU A 460 -31.42 -50.64 -1.54
C LEU A 460 -32.46 -51.67 -1.98
N VAL A 461 -33.48 -51.24 -2.72
CA VAL A 461 -34.55 -52.10 -3.25
C VAL A 461 -33.99 -53.12 -4.25
N ASN A 462 -33.00 -52.72 -5.06
CA ASN A 462 -32.31 -53.58 -6.02
C ASN A 462 -30.80 -53.32 -6.00
N ALA A 463 -30.09 -54.02 -5.11
CA ALA A 463 -28.65 -53.86 -4.95
C ALA A 463 -27.81 -54.55 -6.03
N ASN A 464 -28.38 -55.45 -6.85
CA ASN A 464 -27.62 -56.31 -7.78
C ASN A 464 -27.59 -55.81 -9.24
N VAL A 465 -27.91 -54.55 -9.48
CA VAL A 465 -27.89 -53.96 -10.84
C VAL A 465 -26.49 -53.99 -11.43
N ASP A 466 -26.36 -54.03 -12.76
CA ASP A 466 -25.06 -53.96 -13.45
C ASP A 466 -24.51 -52.54 -13.57
N LYS A 467 -25.42 -51.57 -13.63
CA LYS A 467 -25.15 -50.14 -13.61
C LYS A 467 -26.06 -49.47 -12.59
N LEU A 468 -25.50 -48.62 -11.73
CA LEU A 468 -26.25 -47.74 -10.83
C LEU A 468 -26.10 -46.29 -11.30
N THR A 469 -27.22 -45.63 -11.62
CA THR A 469 -27.25 -44.19 -11.90
C THR A 469 -27.65 -43.47 -10.62
N VAL A 470 -26.86 -42.49 -10.19
CA VAL A 470 -27.11 -41.72 -8.97
C VAL A 470 -27.65 -40.37 -9.36
N ASP A 471 -28.92 -40.13 -9.00
CA ASP A 471 -29.61 -38.87 -9.22
C ASP A 471 -29.61 -38.07 -7.93
N LEU A 472 -28.93 -36.92 -7.93
CA LEU A 472 -28.96 -36.02 -6.79
C LEU A 472 -30.32 -35.31 -6.77
N ASN A 473 -31.18 -35.69 -5.83
CA ASN A 473 -32.52 -35.13 -5.67
C ASN A 473 -32.43 -33.74 -5.05
N ARG A 474 -32.21 -32.74 -5.91
CA ARG A 474 -32.37 -31.32 -5.59
C ARG A 474 -33.79 -30.92 -6.01
N GLU A 475 -34.64 -30.58 -5.04
CA GLU A 475 -35.90 -29.91 -5.37
C GLU A 475 -35.62 -28.68 -6.25
N PRO A 476 -36.45 -28.41 -7.28
CA PRO A 476 -36.21 -27.30 -8.19
C PRO A 476 -36.03 -26.03 -7.37
N ALA A 477 -34.91 -25.33 -7.57
CA ALA A 477 -34.68 -24.03 -6.97
C ALA A 477 -35.93 -23.18 -7.24
N PHE A 478 -36.72 -22.91 -6.21
CA PHE A 478 -37.88 -22.04 -6.29
C PHE A 478 -37.38 -20.63 -6.60
N ASN A 479 -37.09 -20.39 -7.88
CA ASN A 479 -36.54 -19.15 -8.41
C ASN A 479 -37.62 -18.05 -8.47
N ARG A 480 -38.77 -18.27 -7.83
CA ARG A 480 -39.92 -17.38 -7.83
C ARG A 480 -40.26 -17.01 -6.39
N TYR A 481 -39.99 -15.74 -6.06
CA TYR A 481 -40.50 -15.00 -4.91
C TYR A 481 -39.93 -15.30 -3.51
N GLN A 482 -38.61 -15.22 -3.32
CA GLN A 482 -38.09 -14.89 -1.99
C GLN A 482 -37.04 -13.77 -2.06
N ARG A 483 -37.10 -12.83 -1.09
CA ARG A 483 -36.11 -11.75 -0.95
C ARG A 483 -34.74 -12.39 -0.82
N LYS A 484 -33.92 -12.33 -1.88
CA LYS A 484 -32.53 -12.75 -1.83
C LYS A 484 -31.83 -11.91 -0.76
N TRP A 485 -31.45 -12.56 0.33
CA TRP A 485 -30.52 -11.98 1.29
C TRP A 485 -29.13 -12.07 0.68
N THR A 486 -28.63 -10.95 0.17
CA THR A 486 -27.40 -10.85 -0.63
C THR A 486 -26.15 -11.38 0.07
N MET A 487 -26.17 -11.53 1.40
CA MET A 487 -25.03 -12.00 2.21
C MET A 487 -24.84 -13.54 2.22
N PHE A 488 -25.90 -14.34 2.06
CA PHE A 488 -25.81 -15.82 2.13
C PHE A 488 -25.93 -16.54 0.77
N GLY A 489 -26.00 -15.77 -0.32
CA GLY A 489 -26.05 -16.31 -1.68
C GLY A 489 -27.20 -17.30 -1.90
N SER A 490 -26.93 -18.39 -2.62
CA SER A 490 -27.88 -19.49 -2.88
C SER A 490 -27.69 -20.70 -1.95
N ALA A 491 -26.93 -20.57 -0.86
CA ALA A 491 -26.54 -21.68 0.00
C ALA A 491 -27.64 -22.07 1.01
N VAL A 492 -28.49 -21.11 1.41
CA VAL A 492 -29.54 -21.28 2.41
C VAL A 492 -30.91 -20.93 1.83
N HIS A 493 -31.86 -21.84 1.92
CA HIS A 493 -33.23 -21.66 1.45
C HIS A 493 -34.23 -21.73 2.62
N PHE A 494 -34.93 -20.64 2.91
CA PHE A 494 -35.92 -20.60 4.00
C PHE A 494 -37.31 -21.07 3.53
N LEU A 495 -37.79 -22.19 4.05
CA LEU A 495 -39.11 -22.78 3.83
C LEU A 495 -39.97 -22.60 5.09
N GLY A 496 -40.40 -21.36 5.35
CA GLY A 496 -41.28 -21.03 6.48
C GLY A 496 -40.65 -21.31 7.84
N ASP A 497 -40.88 -22.51 8.38
CA ASP A 497 -40.38 -22.97 9.69
C ASP A 497 -39.10 -23.81 9.63
N SER A 498 -38.59 -24.07 8.42
CA SER A 498 -37.33 -24.78 8.21
C SER A 498 -36.45 -24.03 7.21
N ALA A 499 -35.14 -24.22 7.30
CA ALA A 499 -34.16 -23.77 6.32
C ALA A 499 -33.48 -25.00 5.73
N ARG A 500 -33.32 -25.04 4.41
CA ARG A 500 -32.57 -26.10 3.73
C ARG A 500 -31.18 -25.63 3.37
N ILE A 501 -30.18 -26.47 3.64
CA ILE A 501 -28.76 -26.20 3.41
C ILE A 501 -28.17 -27.36 2.61
N ASN A 502 -27.33 -27.07 1.62
CA ASN A 502 -26.69 -28.10 0.79
C ASN A 502 -25.35 -28.54 1.42
N ASN A 503 -25.45 -29.37 2.46
CA ASN A 503 -24.30 -29.93 3.20
C ASN A 503 -24.29 -31.47 3.13
N THR A 504 -24.74 -32.03 2.01
CA THR A 504 -24.59 -33.46 1.74
C THR A 504 -23.47 -33.68 0.74
N ARG A 505 -22.55 -34.59 1.06
CA ARG A 505 -21.48 -35.03 0.16
C ARG A 505 -21.66 -36.50 -0.22
N LEU A 506 -21.41 -36.81 -1.47
CA LEU A 506 -21.39 -38.17 -2.00
C LEU A 506 -19.95 -38.69 -2.04
N ILE A 507 -19.75 -39.90 -1.52
CA ILE A 507 -18.50 -40.65 -1.49
C ILE A 507 -18.69 -41.96 -2.25
N LEU A 508 -17.76 -42.28 -3.13
CA LEU A 508 -17.73 -43.54 -3.86
C LEU A 508 -16.55 -44.36 -3.36
N GLN A 509 -16.79 -45.61 -2.97
CA GLN A 509 -15.74 -46.50 -2.46
C GLN A 509 -15.91 -47.92 -3.01
N PRO A 510 -14.85 -48.75 -3.04
CA PRO A 510 -14.99 -50.15 -3.40
C PRO A 510 -15.83 -50.91 -2.38
N SER A 511 -16.70 -51.81 -2.86
CA SER A 511 -17.43 -52.75 -2.01
C SER A 511 -16.75 -54.12 -2.03
N THR A 512 -16.73 -54.78 -0.87
CA THR A 512 -16.32 -56.19 -0.77
C THR A 512 -17.44 -57.17 -1.13
N THR A 513 -18.66 -56.66 -1.29
CA THR A 513 -19.84 -57.43 -1.69
C THR A 513 -20.05 -57.41 -3.19
N ASP A 514 -20.75 -58.41 -3.72
CA ASP A 514 -21.15 -58.48 -5.15
C ASP A 514 -22.31 -57.52 -5.50
N SER A 515 -22.94 -56.93 -4.48
CA SER A 515 -24.06 -56.00 -4.58
C SER A 515 -23.67 -54.59 -4.15
N PHE A 516 -24.30 -53.58 -4.74
CA PHE A 516 -24.15 -52.19 -4.31
C PHE A 516 -24.56 -52.03 -2.84
N THR A 517 -23.81 -51.23 -2.10
CA THR A 517 -24.14 -50.86 -0.72
C THR A 517 -24.28 -49.36 -0.61
N ALA A 518 -25.21 -48.90 0.21
CA ALA A 518 -25.38 -47.47 0.52
C ALA A 518 -25.40 -47.29 2.04
N SER A 519 -24.66 -46.31 2.52
CA SER A 519 -24.61 -45.96 3.94
C SER A 519 -24.51 -44.45 4.11
N VAL A 520 -24.91 -43.98 5.28
CA VAL A 520 -24.94 -42.56 5.61
C VAL A 520 -24.28 -42.34 6.95
N ILE A 521 -23.46 -41.29 7.01
CA ILE A 521 -22.92 -40.75 8.24
C ILE A 521 -23.45 -39.33 8.40
N LYS A 522 -23.94 -39.03 9.59
CA LYS A 522 -24.46 -37.73 9.97
C LYS A 522 -23.50 -37.13 11.00
N LEU A 523 -23.09 -35.89 10.78
CA LEU A 523 -22.20 -35.16 11.66
C LEU A 523 -22.82 -33.81 12.04
N SER A 524 -22.55 -33.37 13.26
CA SER A 524 -22.93 -32.05 13.76
C SER A 524 -21.92 -31.59 14.80
N ASN A 525 -21.86 -30.28 15.03
CA ASN A 525 -21.25 -29.72 16.22
C ASN A 525 -22.20 -29.72 17.42
N GLY A 526 -21.61 -29.62 18.61
CA GLY A 526 -22.31 -29.35 19.85
C GLY A 526 -21.38 -28.80 20.94
N SER A 527 -21.99 -28.45 22.06
CA SER A 527 -21.32 -27.97 23.29
C SER A 527 -20.57 -29.07 24.05
N SER A 528 -20.88 -30.33 23.76
CA SER A 528 -20.17 -31.54 24.18
C SER A 528 -20.27 -32.58 23.07
N ILE A 529 -19.49 -33.65 23.14
CA ILE A 529 -19.57 -34.78 22.18
C ILE A 529 -20.97 -35.41 22.20
N GLU A 530 -21.57 -35.58 23.39
CA GLU A 530 -22.93 -36.12 23.53
C GLU A 530 -23.99 -35.20 22.92
N ASP A 531 -23.90 -33.89 23.15
CA ASP A 531 -24.78 -32.89 22.52
C ASP A 531 -24.62 -32.93 20.99
N ALA A 532 -23.39 -33.00 20.50
CA ALA A 532 -23.11 -33.14 19.08
C ALA A 532 -23.72 -34.44 18.49
N ASP A 533 -23.59 -35.58 19.19
CA ASP A 533 -24.17 -36.87 18.79
C ASP A 533 -25.69 -36.82 18.71
N THR A 534 -26.35 -36.20 19.70
CA THR A 534 -27.82 -36.04 19.68
C THR A 534 -28.28 -35.15 18.52
N ARG A 535 -27.55 -34.05 18.24
CA ARG A 535 -27.84 -33.15 17.11
C ARG A 535 -27.61 -33.86 15.77
N ALA A 536 -26.54 -34.64 15.63
CA ALA A 536 -26.25 -35.42 14.45
C ALA A 536 -27.33 -36.48 14.16
N ALA A 537 -27.78 -37.18 15.20
CA ALA A 537 -28.89 -38.13 15.09
C ALA A 537 -30.20 -37.46 14.66
N ALA A 538 -30.43 -36.23 15.12
CA ALA A 538 -31.62 -35.43 14.81
C ALA A 538 -31.60 -34.78 13.42
N ILE A 539 -30.53 -34.96 12.63
CA ILE A 539 -30.45 -34.47 11.25
C ILE A 539 -31.51 -35.16 10.40
N SER A 540 -32.43 -34.35 9.87
CA SER A 540 -33.43 -34.80 8.90
C SER A 540 -32.87 -34.68 7.49
N THR A 541 -32.72 -35.83 6.84
CA THR A 541 -32.36 -35.93 5.42
C THR A 541 -33.62 -36.28 4.62
N GLY A 542 -33.64 -35.99 3.33
CA GLY A 542 -34.66 -36.55 2.44
C GLY A 542 -34.61 -38.09 2.40
N ASN A 543 -35.60 -38.70 1.76
CA ASN A 543 -35.64 -40.15 1.58
C ASN A 543 -34.71 -40.58 0.44
N PHE A 544 -34.01 -41.69 0.65
CA PHE A 544 -33.32 -42.41 -0.42
C PHE A 544 -34.35 -43.25 -1.15
N ILE A 545 -34.52 -43.02 -2.46
CA ILE A 545 -35.52 -43.72 -3.27
C ILE A 545 -34.79 -44.40 -4.41
N GLN A 546 -34.93 -45.72 -4.52
CA GLN A 546 -34.38 -46.47 -5.63
C GLN A 546 -35.49 -46.91 -6.59
N ASN A 547 -35.38 -46.51 -7.85
CA ASN A 547 -36.26 -46.90 -8.95
C ASN A 547 -35.45 -47.69 -9.98
N GLY A 548 -35.45 -49.03 -9.86
CA GLY A 548 -34.66 -49.90 -10.73
C GLY A 548 -33.16 -49.66 -10.55
N SER A 549 -32.50 -49.19 -11.61
CA SER A 549 -31.07 -48.82 -11.62
C SER A 549 -30.78 -47.38 -11.21
N SER A 550 -31.80 -46.54 -10.98
CA SER A 550 -31.60 -45.17 -10.50
C SER A 550 -31.78 -45.09 -8.98
N LEU A 551 -30.80 -44.48 -8.30
CA LEU A 551 -30.84 -44.16 -6.89
C LEU A 551 -30.91 -42.64 -6.72
N GLN A 552 -32.00 -42.17 -6.11
CA GLN A 552 -32.15 -40.77 -5.72
C GLN A 552 -31.51 -40.52 -4.36
N VAL A 553 -30.50 -39.64 -4.34
CA VAL A 553 -29.78 -39.24 -3.13
C VAL A 553 -30.18 -37.82 -2.74
N PRO A 554 -30.67 -37.58 -1.52
CA PRO A 554 -31.05 -36.24 -1.05
C PRO A 554 -29.81 -35.37 -0.85
N CYS A 555 -29.73 -34.23 -1.56
CA CYS A 555 -28.58 -33.32 -1.43
C CYS A 555 -28.76 -32.21 -0.39
N ALA A 556 -29.97 -32.00 0.14
CA ALA A 556 -30.25 -30.93 1.09
C ALA A 556 -30.57 -31.49 2.49
N ILE A 557 -30.02 -30.85 3.51
CA ILE A 557 -30.35 -31.06 4.92
C ILE A 557 -31.38 -30.01 5.33
N THR A 558 -32.39 -30.41 6.11
CA THR A 558 -33.36 -29.50 6.71
C THR A 558 -32.93 -29.12 8.14
N VAL A 559 -32.69 -27.84 8.35
CA VAL A 559 -32.50 -27.20 9.66
C VAL A 559 -33.84 -26.63 10.11
N SER A 560 -34.29 -26.96 11.31
CA SER A 560 -35.54 -26.42 11.87
C SER A 560 -35.25 -25.39 12.95
N LYS A 561 -36.27 -24.64 13.37
CA LYS A 561 -36.16 -23.75 14.53
C LYS A 561 -35.91 -24.50 15.85
N LEU A 562 -36.21 -25.81 15.89
CA LEU A 562 -35.92 -26.69 17.02
C LEU A 562 -34.49 -27.22 16.95
N ASN A 563 -34.11 -27.78 15.81
CA ASN A 563 -32.76 -28.31 15.55
C ASN A 563 -31.97 -27.29 14.73
N LYS A 564 -31.43 -26.30 15.45
CA LYS A 564 -30.72 -25.13 14.91
C LYS A 564 -29.38 -25.52 14.29
N PHE A 565 -28.87 -24.66 13.41
CA PHE A 565 -27.67 -24.90 12.63
C PHE A 565 -26.42 -25.02 13.50
N ARG A 566 -25.69 -26.12 13.39
CA ARG A 566 -24.45 -26.43 14.12
C ARG A 566 -23.53 -27.25 13.20
N ASN A 567 -23.21 -26.71 12.02
CA ASN A 567 -22.46 -27.40 10.96
C ASN A 567 -22.97 -28.83 10.68
N GLN A 568 -24.28 -28.99 10.55
CA GLN A 568 -24.84 -30.28 10.16
C GLN A 568 -24.30 -30.68 8.78
N TYR A 569 -23.81 -31.91 8.70
CA TYR A 569 -23.16 -32.46 7.53
C TYR A 569 -23.54 -33.93 7.34
N VAL A 570 -23.73 -34.34 6.09
CA VAL A 570 -24.16 -35.69 5.75
C VAL A 570 -23.23 -36.25 4.69
N LEU A 571 -22.59 -37.38 5.01
CA LEU A 571 -21.77 -38.13 4.08
C LEU A 571 -22.58 -39.34 3.62
N VAL A 572 -22.87 -39.40 2.32
CA VAL A 572 -23.51 -40.55 1.68
C VAL A 572 -22.41 -41.36 1.02
N THR A 573 -22.24 -42.61 1.44
CA THR A 573 -21.23 -43.51 0.88
C THR A 573 -21.92 -44.58 0.04
N ILE A 574 -21.49 -44.73 -1.20
CA ILE A 574 -21.93 -45.80 -2.09
C ILE A 574 -20.75 -46.75 -2.30
N GLY A 575 -20.91 -47.98 -1.83
CA GLY A 575 -20.00 -49.09 -2.10
C GLY A 575 -20.33 -49.72 -3.45
N ILE A 576 -19.35 -49.76 -4.34
CA ILE A 576 -19.49 -50.26 -5.71
C ILE A 576 -18.74 -51.60 -5.85
N PRO A 577 -19.39 -52.70 -6.22
CA PRO A 577 -18.74 -53.98 -6.48
C PRO A 577 -17.81 -53.93 -7.68
N ILE A 578 -16.76 -54.75 -7.67
CA ILE A 578 -15.84 -54.90 -8.81
C ILE A 578 -16.61 -55.39 -10.05
N GLY A 579 -16.38 -54.74 -11.19
CA GLY A 579 -17.02 -55.05 -12.48
C GLY A 579 -18.36 -54.35 -12.71
N LYS A 580 -18.93 -53.68 -11.70
CA LYS A 580 -20.17 -52.91 -11.83
C LYS A 580 -19.90 -51.47 -12.25
N LYS A 581 -20.89 -50.85 -12.91
CA LYS A 581 -20.81 -49.48 -13.43
C LYS A 581 -21.56 -48.49 -12.55
N ILE A 582 -21.07 -47.26 -12.47
CA ILE A 582 -21.74 -46.15 -11.80
C ILE A 582 -21.67 -44.89 -12.64
N GLU A 583 -22.73 -44.09 -12.59
CA GLU A 583 -22.79 -42.76 -13.20
C GLU A 583 -23.52 -41.83 -12.23
N VAL A 584 -22.99 -40.64 -12.01
CA VAL A 584 -23.60 -39.64 -11.11
C VAL A 584 -24.05 -38.45 -11.95
N HIS A 585 -25.36 -38.23 -12.08
CA HIS A 585 -25.89 -37.18 -12.94
C HIS A 585 -25.76 -35.78 -12.32
N SER A 586 -25.36 -34.79 -13.13
CA SER A 586 -25.36 -33.37 -12.75
C SER A 586 -26.76 -32.78 -12.87
N ASN A 587 -27.47 -32.67 -11.75
CA ASN A 587 -28.69 -31.87 -11.71
C ASN A 587 -28.36 -30.46 -11.17
N ARG A 588 -27.67 -29.66 -12.01
CA ARG A 588 -27.23 -28.27 -11.79
C ARG A 588 -26.21 -28.06 -10.66
N ARG A 589 -25.04 -27.50 -11.05
CA ARG A 589 -23.93 -26.95 -10.23
C ARG A 589 -24.03 -27.22 -8.72
N TRP A 590 -23.17 -28.12 -8.25
CA TRP A 590 -22.83 -28.32 -6.85
C TRP A 590 -22.71 -26.95 -6.17
N SER A 591 -23.56 -26.66 -5.18
CA SER A 591 -23.43 -25.39 -4.44
C SER A 591 -22.41 -25.55 -3.33
N ASN A 592 -21.67 -24.48 -3.07
CA ASN A 592 -20.71 -24.38 -1.98
C ASN A 592 -21.31 -24.94 -0.68
N GLN A 593 -20.57 -25.85 -0.05
CA GLN A 593 -20.86 -26.35 1.29
C GLN A 593 -20.85 -25.15 2.25
N PHE A 594 -21.76 -25.14 3.22
CA PHE A 594 -21.86 -24.06 4.20
C PHE A 594 -21.49 -24.59 5.58
N TYR A 595 -20.32 -24.20 6.06
CA TYR A 595 -19.89 -24.46 7.42
C TYR A 595 -19.36 -23.16 8.04
N VAL A 596 -19.44 -23.08 9.36
CA VAL A 596 -18.88 -21.99 10.16
C VAL A 596 -17.66 -22.54 10.86
N LYS A 597 -16.50 -21.93 10.59
CA LYS A 597 -15.21 -22.27 11.17
C LYS A 597 -14.86 -21.28 12.28
N PHE A 598 -14.53 -21.78 13.46
CA PHE A 598 -13.93 -20.99 14.53
C PHE A 598 -12.44 -21.35 14.66
N TRP A 599 -11.62 -20.48 15.26
CA TRP A 599 -10.21 -20.79 15.48
C TRP A 599 -10.10 -21.90 16.53
N ASP A 600 -9.32 -22.95 16.23
CA ASP A 600 -8.95 -24.00 17.21
C ASP A 600 -10.13 -24.94 17.57
N ASP A 601 -11.09 -25.12 16.65
CA ASP A 601 -12.16 -26.11 16.79
C ASP A 601 -11.74 -27.48 16.21
N ASP A 602 -12.33 -28.56 16.74
CA ASP A 602 -12.07 -29.93 16.26
C ASP A 602 -12.46 -30.13 14.77
N TRP A 603 -13.15 -29.15 14.14
CA TRP A 603 -13.45 -29.15 12.71
C TRP A 603 -12.25 -28.74 11.86
N ASP A 604 -11.30 -27.98 12.39
CA ASP A 604 -10.10 -27.53 11.68
C ASP A 604 -9.20 -28.68 11.22
N GLU A 605 -9.27 -29.82 11.91
CA GLU A 605 -8.53 -31.04 11.56
C GLU A 605 -9.25 -31.87 10.47
N MET A 606 -10.51 -31.55 10.15
CA MET A 606 -11.28 -32.21 9.10
C MET A 606 -11.27 -31.36 7.82
N ASP A 607 -10.30 -31.58 6.94
CA ASP A 607 -10.31 -30.99 5.60
C ASP A 607 -11.36 -31.69 4.73
N PHE A 608 -12.57 -31.15 4.72
CA PHE A 608 -13.67 -31.64 3.87
C PHE A 608 -13.49 -31.29 2.39
N ASP A 609 -12.44 -30.57 1.98
CA ASP A 609 -12.20 -30.27 0.57
C ASP A 609 -11.12 -31.21 -0.02
N ASN A 610 -10.18 -31.70 0.80
CA ASN A 610 -9.10 -32.58 0.36
C ASN A 610 -9.34 -34.07 0.71
N PHE A 611 -9.53 -34.92 -0.31
CA PHE A 611 -9.88 -36.34 -0.15
C PHE A 611 -8.80 -37.22 0.51
N GLN A 612 -7.54 -36.76 0.58
CA GLN A 612 -6.43 -37.50 1.20
C GLN A 612 -6.45 -37.51 2.74
N ASP A 613 -7.18 -36.59 3.38
CA ASP A 613 -7.19 -36.48 4.85
C ASP A 613 -8.31 -37.27 5.55
N LEU A 614 -9.11 -38.04 4.81
CA LEU A 614 -9.96 -39.07 5.42
C LEU A 614 -9.13 -40.12 6.19
N ASP A 615 -7.86 -40.31 5.83
CA ASP A 615 -6.90 -41.12 6.58
C ASP A 615 -6.49 -40.46 7.92
N ASN A 616 -6.55 -39.12 8.05
CA ASN A 616 -6.33 -38.43 9.32
C ASN A 616 -7.49 -38.64 10.31
N LEU A 617 -8.74 -38.75 9.83
CA LEU A 617 -9.90 -39.10 10.67
C LEU A 617 -9.78 -40.51 11.27
N ASN A 618 -9.15 -41.44 10.53
CA ASN A 618 -8.81 -42.78 11.04
C ASN A 618 -7.68 -42.69 12.08
N ASN A 619 -6.67 -41.84 11.87
CA ASN A 619 -5.58 -41.58 12.83
C ASN A 619 -6.03 -40.94 14.17
N MET A 620 -7.20 -40.28 14.19
CA MET A 620 -7.82 -39.75 15.42
C MET A 620 -8.62 -40.82 16.21
N GLY A 621 -8.68 -42.07 15.73
CA GLY A 621 -9.36 -43.19 16.41
C GLY A 621 -10.87 -43.08 16.50
N ARG A 622 -11.51 -42.19 15.70
CA ARG A 622 -12.97 -41.98 15.70
C ARG A 622 -13.70 -42.59 14.51
N PHE A 623 -12.96 -42.96 13.45
CA PHE A 623 -13.50 -43.62 12.26
C PHE A 623 -12.66 -44.88 12.00
N ASP A 624 -13.23 -46.08 12.13
CA ASP A 624 -12.52 -47.34 11.79
C ASP A 624 -12.84 -47.82 10.36
N ARG A 625 -13.75 -47.15 9.63
CA ARG A 625 -14.39 -47.69 8.40
C ARG A 625 -14.48 -46.73 7.21
N LEU A 626 -13.93 -45.51 7.28
CA LEU A 626 -13.94 -44.60 6.12
C LEU A 626 -12.62 -44.76 5.37
N HIS A 627 -12.68 -45.46 4.23
CA HIS A 627 -11.56 -45.56 3.31
C HIS A 627 -11.62 -44.46 2.24
N SER A 628 -10.46 -44.18 1.62
CA SER A 628 -10.28 -43.19 0.55
C SER A 628 -11.44 -43.19 -0.44
N SER A 629 -12.12 -42.04 -0.59
CA SER A 629 -13.06 -41.89 -1.69
C SER A 629 -12.30 -41.94 -2.99
N LEU A 630 -12.93 -42.57 -3.98
CA LEU A 630 -12.45 -42.53 -5.35
C LEU A 630 -12.73 -41.14 -5.94
N ASP A 631 -11.85 -40.70 -6.83
CA ASP A 631 -12.04 -39.46 -7.59
C ASP A 631 -12.98 -39.71 -8.78
N TRP A 632 -13.91 -38.78 -9.02
CA TRP A 632 -14.93 -38.91 -10.07
C TRP A 632 -15.51 -37.55 -10.44
N ASP A 633 -15.93 -37.41 -11.70
CA ASP A 633 -16.67 -36.25 -12.19
C ASP A 633 -18.15 -36.59 -12.43
N LEU A 634 -18.97 -35.55 -12.40
CA LEU A 634 -20.39 -35.63 -12.76
C LEU A 634 -20.58 -35.95 -14.25
N ASP A 635 -21.70 -36.61 -14.57
CA ASP A 635 -22.14 -37.01 -15.92
C ASP A 635 -21.12 -37.86 -16.69
N LYS A 636 -20.26 -38.59 -15.96
CA LYS A 636 -19.33 -39.56 -16.54
C LYS A 636 -19.64 -40.96 -16.03
N GLU A 637 -19.62 -41.93 -16.94
CA GLU A 637 -19.77 -43.34 -16.57
C GLU A 637 -18.42 -43.91 -16.15
N TYR A 638 -18.40 -44.59 -15.01
CA TYR A 638 -17.24 -45.31 -14.51
C TYR A 638 -17.54 -46.78 -14.28
N ILE A 639 -16.52 -47.62 -14.39
CA ILE A 639 -16.53 -49.03 -14.00
C ILE A 639 -15.56 -49.25 -12.84
N MET A 640 -15.98 -50.05 -11.85
CA MET A 640 -15.11 -50.42 -10.75
C MET A 640 -14.16 -51.54 -11.18
N THR A 641 -12.85 -51.30 -11.05
CA THR A 641 -11.80 -52.29 -11.30
C THR A 641 -11.06 -52.63 -10.00
N LYS A 642 -10.16 -53.61 -10.04
CA LYS A 642 -9.30 -53.93 -8.87
C LYS A 642 -8.40 -52.77 -8.47
N ASP A 643 -8.05 -51.92 -9.45
CA ASP A 643 -7.16 -50.77 -9.26
C ASP A 643 -7.94 -49.47 -8.95
N GLY A 644 -9.27 -49.54 -8.81
CA GLY A 644 -10.14 -48.40 -8.51
C GLY A 644 -11.14 -48.05 -9.62
N LEU A 645 -11.68 -46.84 -9.56
CA LEU A 645 -12.67 -46.32 -10.51
C LEU A 645 -12.00 -45.97 -11.85
N GLN A 646 -12.47 -46.55 -12.96
CA GLN A 646 -11.99 -46.22 -14.31
C GLN A 646 -13.13 -45.67 -15.17
N GLN A 647 -12.91 -44.55 -15.84
CA GLN A 647 -13.92 -43.96 -16.72
C GLN A 647 -14.13 -44.88 -17.93
N THR A 648 -15.39 -45.21 -18.22
CA THR A 648 -15.76 -46.13 -19.32
C THR A 648 -15.64 -45.43 -20.68
N ASP A 649 -15.99 -44.14 -20.71
CA ASP A 649 -15.83 -43.28 -21.89
C ASP A 649 -14.50 -42.55 -21.79
N LEU A 650 -13.40 -43.17 -22.24
CA LEU A 650 -12.23 -42.40 -22.62
C LEU A 650 -12.64 -41.50 -23.78
N ASP A 651 -12.78 -40.20 -23.49
CA ASP A 651 -13.03 -39.13 -24.45
C ASP A 651 -12.27 -39.40 -25.76
N ILE A 652 -13.02 -39.48 -26.86
CA ILE A 652 -12.51 -39.95 -28.16
C ILE A 652 -11.29 -39.11 -28.59
N ASP A 653 -11.26 -37.83 -28.21
CA ASP A 653 -10.19 -36.89 -28.52
C ASP A 653 -8.89 -37.19 -27.75
N SER A 654 -8.99 -37.55 -26.46
CA SER A 654 -7.81 -37.96 -25.69
C SER A 654 -7.29 -39.34 -26.10
N ARG A 655 -8.15 -40.25 -26.57
CA ARG A 655 -7.71 -41.50 -27.22
C ARG A 655 -6.99 -41.24 -28.54
N LYS A 656 -7.47 -40.27 -29.33
CA LYS A 656 -6.85 -39.84 -30.59
C LYS A 656 -5.47 -39.20 -30.35
N GLN A 657 -5.32 -38.34 -29.35
CA GLN A 657 -4.02 -37.76 -28.97
C GLN A 657 -3.00 -38.80 -28.51
N ARG A 658 -3.44 -39.84 -27.77
CA ARG A 658 -2.55 -40.94 -27.38
C ARG A 658 -2.11 -41.78 -28.58
N ILE A 659 -2.97 -41.97 -29.57
CA ILE A 659 -2.63 -42.66 -30.82
C ILE A 659 -1.66 -41.81 -31.66
N GLU A 660 -1.91 -40.52 -31.79
CA GLU A 660 -1.02 -39.59 -32.53
C GLU A 660 0.38 -39.50 -31.89
N SER A 661 0.45 -39.39 -30.55
CA SER A 661 1.75 -39.39 -29.85
C SER A 661 2.47 -40.74 -29.92
N ALA A 662 1.75 -41.87 -29.86
CA ALA A 662 2.34 -43.18 -30.09
C ALA A 662 2.86 -43.35 -31.53
N GLN A 663 2.15 -42.82 -32.54
CA GLN A 663 2.60 -42.81 -33.93
C GLN A 663 3.88 -41.99 -34.11
N GLN A 664 3.98 -40.83 -33.47
CA GLN A 664 5.19 -40.00 -33.48
C GLN A 664 6.40 -40.72 -32.86
N ILE A 665 6.21 -41.44 -31.75
CA ILE A 665 7.28 -42.22 -31.12
C ILE A 665 7.75 -43.35 -32.06
N ILE A 666 6.81 -44.05 -32.70
CA ILE A 666 7.13 -45.11 -33.66
C ILE A 666 7.91 -44.55 -34.85
N GLU A 667 7.52 -43.38 -35.36
CA GLU A 667 8.22 -42.72 -36.48
C GLU A 667 9.65 -42.30 -36.08
N GLN A 668 9.84 -41.79 -34.86
CA GLN A 668 11.17 -41.50 -34.33
C GLN A 668 12.06 -42.74 -34.21
N GLU A 669 11.53 -43.85 -33.69
CA GLU A 669 12.27 -45.11 -33.60
C GLU A 669 12.59 -45.69 -34.99
N GLN A 670 11.67 -45.59 -35.95
CA GLN A 670 11.94 -45.99 -37.33
C GLN A 670 13.04 -45.15 -37.99
N ASN A 671 13.07 -43.84 -37.73
CA ASN A 671 14.12 -42.96 -38.22
C ASN A 671 15.49 -43.28 -37.59
N LYS A 672 15.54 -43.56 -36.27
CA LYS A 672 16.78 -44.04 -35.63
C LYS A 672 17.27 -45.35 -36.24
N ILE A 673 16.38 -46.32 -36.43
CA ILE A 673 16.73 -47.60 -37.06
C ILE A 673 17.25 -47.38 -38.48
N LYS A 674 16.69 -46.42 -39.23
CA LYS A 674 17.15 -46.07 -40.58
C LYS A 674 18.55 -45.46 -40.57
N GLU A 675 18.82 -44.53 -39.66
CA GLU A 675 20.16 -43.94 -39.48
C GLU A 675 21.19 -44.99 -39.05
N GLU A 676 20.84 -45.90 -38.14
CA GLU A 676 21.72 -47.01 -37.75
C GLU A 676 22.02 -47.94 -38.92
N LYS A 677 21.03 -48.24 -39.77
CA LYS A 677 21.23 -49.01 -40.99
C LYS A 677 22.15 -48.31 -41.99
N GLU A 678 22.03 -46.99 -42.15
CA GLU A 678 22.92 -46.22 -43.03
C GLU A 678 24.37 -46.22 -42.50
N LYS A 679 24.57 -45.97 -41.20
CA LYS A 679 25.89 -46.07 -40.57
C LYS A 679 26.49 -47.47 -40.73
N MET A 680 25.69 -48.52 -40.56
CA MET A 680 26.13 -49.90 -40.75
C MET A 680 26.55 -50.17 -42.21
N ARG A 681 25.82 -49.61 -43.19
CA ARG A 681 26.18 -49.71 -44.62
C ARG A 681 27.48 -48.98 -44.93
N GLU A 682 27.66 -47.76 -44.42
CA GLU A 682 28.90 -47.00 -44.61
C GLU A 682 30.11 -47.74 -44.00
N ASN A 683 29.95 -48.30 -42.80
CA ASN A 683 31.01 -49.05 -42.14
C ASN A 683 31.36 -50.34 -42.91
N LEU A 684 30.36 -51.03 -43.46
CA LEU A 684 30.56 -52.19 -44.33
C LEU A 684 31.29 -51.80 -45.63
N GLN A 685 30.93 -50.66 -46.22
CA GLN A 685 31.60 -50.13 -47.42
C GLN A 685 33.07 -49.81 -47.14
N GLN A 686 33.38 -49.17 -46.01
CA GLN A 686 34.74 -48.89 -45.60
C GLN A 686 35.56 -50.16 -45.38
N GLN A 687 34.98 -51.20 -44.78
CA GLN A 687 35.64 -52.50 -44.64
C GLN A 687 35.94 -53.15 -46.00
N GLN A 688 35.00 -53.05 -46.95
CA GLN A 688 35.23 -53.54 -48.31
C GLN A 688 36.36 -52.79 -49.01
N ASP A 689 36.41 -51.46 -48.89
CA ASP A 689 37.46 -50.63 -49.49
C ASP A 689 38.83 -50.91 -48.85
N GLU A 690 38.89 -51.13 -47.53
CA GLU A 690 40.13 -51.50 -46.84
C GLU A 690 40.62 -52.88 -47.26
N LEU A 691 39.71 -53.86 -47.37
CA LEU A 691 40.02 -55.19 -47.91
C LEU A 691 40.54 -55.10 -49.35
N GLN A 692 39.92 -54.28 -50.19
CA GLN A 692 40.37 -54.08 -51.57
C GLN A 692 41.78 -53.48 -51.62
N LYS A 693 42.07 -52.47 -50.80
CA LYS A 693 43.43 -51.90 -50.69
C LYS A 693 44.47 -52.93 -50.24
N ARG A 694 44.13 -53.83 -49.31
CA ARG A 694 45.03 -54.92 -48.89
C ARG A 694 45.28 -55.90 -50.02
N ILE A 695 44.26 -56.24 -50.80
CA ILE A 695 44.40 -57.09 -51.98
C ILE A 695 45.34 -56.42 -53.00
N ASP A 696 45.14 -55.12 -53.28
CA ASP A 696 45.97 -54.38 -54.24
C ASP A 696 47.42 -54.27 -53.77
N GLN A 697 47.66 -54.05 -52.47
CA GLN A 697 49.01 -54.07 -51.88
C GLN A 697 49.69 -55.43 -52.02
N GLN A 698 48.97 -56.52 -51.75
CA GLN A 698 49.52 -57.87 -51.94
C GLN A 698 49.85 -58.15 -53.40
N GLN A 699 49.01 -57.70 -54.34
CA GLN A 699 49.30 -57.82 -55.77
C GLN A 699 50.55 -57.01 -56.17
N GLN A 700 50.72 -55.81 -55.63
CA GLN A 700 51.89 -54.97 -55.88
C GLN A 700 53.16 -55.62 -55.30
N GLU A 701 53.10 -56.15 -54.07
CA GLU A 701 54.23 -56.82 -53.43
C GLU A 701 54.63 -58.10 -54.17
N LEU A 702 53.64 -58.84 -54.70
CA LEU A 702 53.88 -59.99 -55.57
C LEU A 702 54.56 -59.58 -56.88
N LYS A 703 54.12 -58.47 -57.52
CA LYS A 703 54.78 -57.89 -58.71
C LYS A 703 56.22 -57.48 -58.43
N ASP A 704 56.47 -56.80 -57.32
CA ASP A 704 57.82 -56.38 -56.92
C ASP A 704 58.72 -57.58 -56.62
N LYS A 705 58.19 -58.63 -55.98
CA LYS A 705 58.90 -59.90 -55.77
C LYS A 705 59.20 -60.60 -57.10
N THR A 706 58.28 -60.58 -58.06
CA THR A 706 58.51 -61.16 -59.40
C THR A 706 59.57 -60.38 -60.19
N GLU A 707 59.56 -59.04 -60.12
CA GLU A 707 60.60 -58.21 -60.75
C GLU A 707 61.98 -58.40 -60.08
N LYS A 708 62.03 -58.54 -58.74
CA LYS A 708 63.27 -58.86 -58.03
C LYS A 708 63.79 -60.25 -58.39
N LEU A 709 62.92 -61.26 -58.52
CA LEU A 709 63.32 -62.58 -59.02
C LEU A 709 63.90 -62.50 -60.43
N LYS A 710 63.31 -61.72 -61.34
CA LYS A 710 63.84 -61.51 -62.70
C LYS A 710 65.24 -60.87 -62.74
N LYS A 711 65.65 -60.14 -61.70
CA LYS A 711 67.00 -59.52 -61.59
C LYS A 711 68.07 -60.43 -60.96
N VAL A 712 67.70 -61.56 -60.37
CA VAL A 712 68.61 -62.47 -59.63
C VAL A 712 68.86 -63.78 -60.38
N LEU A 713 68.06 -64.13 -61.40
CA LEU A 713 68.31 -65.30 -62.23
C LEU A 713 69.26 -64.99 -63.40
N PRO A 714 70.31 -65.81 -63.63
CA PRO A 714 71.14 -65.74 -64.83
C PRO A 714 70.37 -66.23 -66.07
N ASP A 715 70.69 -65.64 -67.24
CA ASP A 715 70.26 -66.11 -68.56
C ASP A 715 70.80 -67.53 -68.81
N ASP A 716 70.05 -68.55 -68.38
CA ASP A 716 69.88 -69.83 -69.09
C ASP A 716 68.95 -70.75 -68.29
N SER A 717 67.66 -70.73 -68.64
CA SER A 717 66.77 -71.90 -68.68
C SER A 717 65.35 -71.45 -68.99
N GLY A 718 64.83 -71.93 -70.12
CA GLY A 718 63.43 -71.72 -70.48
C GLY A 718 62.50 -72.40 -69.46
N SER A 719 61.73 -71.60 -68.73
CA SER A 719 60.39 -71.92 -68.18
C SER A 719 59.94 -70.86 -67.17
N ILE A 720 59.71 -69.61 -67.60
CA ILE A 720 58.93 -68.63 -66.81
C ILE A 720 57.92 -67.94 -67.73
N THR A 721 57.01 -68.75 -68.28
CA THR A 721 55.70 -68.33 -68.82
C THR A 721 54.61 -68.94 -67.94
N ALA A 722 54.54 -68.51 -66.68
CA ALA A 722 53.47 -68.89 -65.75
C ALA A 722 53.33 -67.89 -64.60
N LEU A 723 53.46 -66.59 -64.88
CA LEU A 723 53.24 -65.52 -63.89
C LEU A 723 52.60 -64.31 -64.60
N ASP A 724 51.48 -64.55 -65.28
CA ASP A 724 50.52 -63.50 -65.57
C ASP A 724 49.49 -63.46 -64.43
N PRO A 725 49.19 -62.29 -63.85
CA PRO A 725 48.13 -62.17 -62.86
C PRO A 725 46.78 -62.49 -63.53
N VAL A 726 46.16 -63.59 -63.09
CA VAL A 726 44.79 -63.94 -63.47
C VAL A 726 43.87 -62.76 -63.13
N PRO A 727 43.13 -62.20 -64.10
CA PRO A 727 42.17 -61.16 -63.79
C PRO A 727 41.05 -61.79 -62.94
N VAL A 728 40.89 -61.30 -61.71
CA VAL A 728 39.76 -61.63 -60.82
C VAL A 728 38.52 -60.93 -61.37
N MET A 729 38.06 -61.36 -62.53
CA MET A 729 36.81 -60.94 -63.15
C MET A 729 35.74 -62.02 -62.92
N TRP A 730 35.66 -62.55 -61.69
CA TRP A 730 34.62 -63.51 -61.31
C TRP A 730 34.25 -63.48 -59.82
N ILE A 731 33.94 -62.29 -59.29
CA ILE A 731 33.21 -62.15 -58.02
C ILE A 731 31.90 -61.34 -58.21
N GLY A 732 31.56 -60.98 -59.45
CA GLY A 732 30.47 -60.04 -59.74
C GLY A 732 29.05 -60.59 -59.92
N ARG A 733 28.72 -61.86 -59.59
CA ARG A 733 27.39 -62.42 -59.94
C ARG A 733 26.51 -63.03 -58.84
N SER A 734 26.91 -62.97 -57.57
CA SER A 734 26.05 -63.45 -56.47
C SER A 734 25.59 -62.39 -55.46
N LEU A 735 25.96 -61.12 -55.62
CA LEU A 735 25.58 -60.04 -54.67
C LEU A 735 24.46 -59.09 -55.17
N LEU A 736 23.79 -59.42 -56.27
CA LEU A 736 22.65 -58.65 -56.81
C LEU A 736 21.28 -59.33 -56.58
N ARG A 737 21.17 -60.20 -55.57
CA ARG A 737 19.88 -60.76 -55.12
C ARG A 737 19.72 -60.65 -53.61
N PHE A 738 19.76 -59.44 -53.06
CA PHE A 738 19.08 -59.08 -51.81
C PHE A 738 18.86 -57.57 -51.82
N SER A 739 17.77 -57.15 -52.48
CA SER A 739 17.15 -55.83 -52.32
C SER A 739 16.07 -55.93 -51.25
#